data_AF-F2IJ53-F1
#
_entry.id   AF-F2IJ53-F1
#
_cell.length_a   1.000
_cell.length_b   1.000
_cell.length_c   1.000
_cell.angle_alpha   90.00
_cell.angle_beta   90.00
_cell.angle_gamma   90.00
#
_symmetry.space_group_name_H-M   'P 1'
#
loop_
_entity.id
_entity.type
_entity.pdbx_description
1 polymer ?
#
loop_
_entity_poly.entity_id
_entity_poly.type
_entity_poly.pdbx_seq_one_letter_code
_entity_poly.pdbx_strand_id
1 'polypeptide(L)'
;MNYLYALLLSIIGFTSLSQGTNSLTSEDRAYLFHIVKKSPILDNSIGRYFEYSGPEVRLMNKELNYDSIENYIINHPNSLFIRAEEIEKSPKGIIAEAANKMALWELNKMLMASRQSENELERYLIQYNQFETLLKSKLPPAALISNNGSQEIQKKIYAVLNPSLSFDDKASMLATFNFLNANDQLVTIEAMNQTINTFIELRSFEIFKQLGGSSNEYKNVLIAAGDGSETSGLLNEREKDENGRWNKGLPKAIGLFPYQVKLIDASKRNKTNVEPIRMPTLDFETVGENRLTQLHFDVWGYNSKKQTTVVIERNGKSYHLFGSSDTRFLSPDSTYNDGKTFQSVINELEKDKVAKLWDKIYGKKGYDYDIETAKRKKDETEDKINRNEKSYSDMTKRPISTSNKVPNSVKKAKRKALKKTTGGEFTAQPKTKSDKKTRRKDQSEIVYLYGEYDRYKKMIEELEIEKKVAIDLLAIYQRRLDVYKMAMGLNWVEFTEKDGFYTFADSSTFDLYTQEFTFQADTLKTPFEVRLIAIPSGPLSDNADEVMLHVNLIDSKPGFDARVQLNLVDQFESNKWELNTPLLQQKDSVSVRQFFEALLDKKLNFDVISRGQGVGKWNGSNVVRNSDRTEWNAYLGGTDEERLKSKMDSAYLRLRSTQVNIFLNRGILLEVNTFTDPVKTNLKAPNETIQTELNKYRLTGNDYLSALRTATVIQKLKSELNVLAGTYLSREDAKIVIDRLNKQLDVTKVSCGPTSFKWQELLNSK
;
A
#
# COMPACT_ATOMS: atom_id res chain seq x y z
N MET A 1 -65.70 17.25 -32.99
CA MET A 1 -65.07 16.63 -31.80
C MET A 1 -63.60 17.07 -31.74
N ASN A 2 -63.36 18.35 -31.39
CA ASN A 2 -62.05 19.00 -31.59
C ASN A 2 -61.38 19.45 -30.28
N TYR A 3 -61.69 18.81 -29.15
CA TYR A 3 -61.12 19.17 -27.84
C TYR A 3 -60.55 17.99 -27.05
N LEU A 4 -60.29 16.84 -27.70
CA LEU A 4 -59.69 15.67 -27.03
C LEU A 4 -58.20 15.45 -27.33
N TYR A 5 -57.62 16.12 -28.34
CA TYR A 5 -56.21 15.92 -28.72
C TYR A 5 -55.23 16.93 -28.08
N ALA A 6 -55.73 17.99 -27.43
CA ALA A 6 -54.87 18.99 -26.79
C ALA A 6 -54.50 18.65 -25.33
N LEU A 7 -55.15 17.65 -24.71
CA LEU A 7 -54.90 17.29 -23.31
C LEU A 7 -53.87 16.16 -23.13
N LEU A 8 -53.44 15.51 -24.23
CA LEU A 8 -52.46 14.41 -24.19
C LEU A 8 -51.00 14.87 -24.44
N LEU A 9 -50.79 16.18 -24.63
CA LEU A 9 -49.48 16.79 -24.89
C LEU A 9 -48.94 17.63 -23.71
N SER A 10 -49.65 17.63 -22.57
CA SER A 10 -49.27 18.37 -21.36
C SER A 10 -48.83 17.48 -20.19
N ILE A 11 -48.57 16.20 -20.44
CA ILE A 11 -47.94 15.27 -19.47
C ILE A 11 -46.66 14.69 -20.11
N ILE A 12 -45.79 15.56 -20.58
CA ILE A 12 -44.35 15.30 -20.53
C ILE A 12 -43.89 16.22 -19.41
N GLY A 13 -44.02 15.72 -18.18
CA GLY A 13 -43.42 16.38 -17.03
C GLY A 13 -41.95 16.60 -17.36
N PHE A 14 -41.52 17.85 -17.24
CA PHE A 14 -40.11 18.20 -17.15
C PHE A 14 -39.52 17.34 -16.04
N THR A 15 -38.89 16.22 -16.39
CA THR A 15 -37.84 15.64 -15.57
C THR A 15 -36.70 16.64 -15.66
N SER A 16 -36.70 17.60 -14.73
CA SER A 16 -35.46 18.21 -14.31
C SER A 16 -34.49 17.05 -14.06
N LEU A 17 -33.45 16.94 -14.89
CA LEU A 17 -32.26 16.17 -14.57
C LEU A 17 -31.79 16.73 -13.22
N SER A 18 -32.18 16.07 -12.14
CA SER A 18 -31.79 16.44 -10.79
C SER A 18 -30.29 16.19 -10.70
N GLN A 19 -29.51 17.26 -10.52
CA GLN A 19 -28.05 17.23 -10.39
C GLN A 19 -27.58 16.61 -9.05
N GLY A 20 -28.40 15.76 -8.42
CA GLY A 20 -28.19 15.24 -7.06
C GLY A 20 -28.42 13.74 -6.94
N THR A 21 -27.85 13.13 -5.89
CA THR A 21 -27.99 11.71 -5.54
C THR A 21 -29.42 11.39 -5.07
N ASN A 22 -30.36 11.21 -5.99
CA ASN A 22 -31.75 10.84 -5.67
C ASN A 22 -31.89 9.40 -5.14
N SER A 23 -30.82 8.60 -5.15
CA SER A 23 -30.82 7.18 -4.74
C SER A 23 -30.42 6.93 -3.28
N LEU A 24 -29.83 7.90 -2.58
CA LEU A 24 -29.38 7.77 -1.18
C LEU A 24 -30.50 8.16 -0.22
N THR A 25 -30.66 7.44 0.89
CA THR A 25 -31.64 7.80 1.94
C THR A 25 -31.20 9.06 2.68
N SER A 26 -32.10 9.69 3.45
CA SER A 26 -31.73 10.86 4.27
C SER A 26 -30.69 10.53 5.33
N GLU A 27 -30.71 9.30 5.86
CA GLU A 27 -29.72 8.79 6.81
C GLU A 27 -28.36 8.59 6.14
N ASP A 28 -28.34 7.97 4.95
CA ASP A 28 -27.09 7.78 4.20
C ASP A 28 -26.43 9.11 3.84
N ARG A 29 -27.22 10.08 3.42
CA ARG A 29 -26.74 11.43 3.05
C ARG A 29 -26.17 12.16 4.26
N ALA A 30 -26.83 12.06 5.41
CA ALA A 30 -26.36 12.67 6.65
C ALA A 30 -25.03 12.07 7.11
N TYR A 31 -24.93 10.74 7.13
CA TYR A 31 -23.72 10.06 7.58
C TYR A 31 -22.56 10.22 6.59
N LEU A 32 -22.82 10.20 5.28
CA LEU A 32 -21.80 10.49 4.27
C LEU A 32 -21.25 11.92 4.41
N PHE A 33 -22.10 12.90 4.71
CA PHE A 33 -21.65 14.27 5.03
C PHE A 33 -20.69 14.27 6.22
N HIS A 34 -21.01 13.56 7.31
CA HIS A 34 -20.11 13.44 8.47
C HIS A 34 -18.77 12.85 8.06
N ILE A 35 -18.76 11.69 7.39
CA ILE A 35 -17.51 11.03 6.96
C ILE A 35 -16.64 11.99 6.16
N VAL A 36 -17.22 12.63 5.15
CA VAL A 36 -16.48 13.50 4.23
C VAL A 36 -15.94 14.72 4.95
N LYS A 37 -16.74 15.39 5.79
CA LYS A 37 -16.30 16.59 6.52
C LYS A 37 -15.32 16.32 7.66
N LYS A 38 -15.34 15.11 8.22
CA LYS A 38 -14.43 14.74 9.32
C LYS A 38 -13.09 14.21 8.82
N SER A 39 -13.03 13.62 7.63
CA SER A 39 -11.80 13.11 7.03
C SER A 39 -11.08 14.24 6.27
N PRO A 40 -9.87 14.68 6.66
CA PRO A 40 -9.18 15.79 6.00
C PRO A 40 -8.96 15.56 4.50
N ILE A 41 -8.65 14.33 4.09
CA ILE A 41 -8.42 14.00 2.68
C ILE A 41 -9.70 14.08 1.84
N LEU A 42 -10.84 13.64 2.42
CA LEU A 42 -12.13 13.70 1.76
C LEU A 42 -12.66 15.14 1.73
N ASP A 43 -12.54 15.90 2.82
CA ASP A 43 -13.03 17.29 2.85
C ASP A 43 -12.26 18.17 1.85
N ASN A 44 -10.93 18.00 1.79
CA ASN A 44 -10.08 18.70 0.82
C ASN A 44 -10.41 18.34 -0.63
N SER A 45 -10.73 17.07 -0.90
CA SER A 45 -10.92 16.57 -2.27
C SER A 45 -12.35 16.72 -2.80
N ILE A 46 -13.35 16.38 -1.99
CA ILE A 46 -14.76 16.32 -2.38
C ILE A 46 -15.69 17.07 -1.42
N GLY A 47 -15.21 17.57 -0.29
CA GLY A 47 -16.06 18.20 0.73
C GLY A 47 -16.84 19.42 0.26
N ARG A 48 -16.32 20.18 -0.70
CA ARG A 48 -17.04 21.32 -1.30
C ARG A 48 -18.30 20.92 -2.07
N TYR A 49 -18.43 19.67 -2.47
CA TYR A 49 -19.59 19.15 -3.21
C TYR A 49 -20.74 18.70 -2.30
N PHE A 50 -20.54 18.82 -0.99
CA PHE A 50 -21.54 18.60 0.04
C PHE A 50 -22.03 19.96 0.55
N GLU A 51 -23.03 20.51 -0.13
CA GLU A 51 -23.58 21.83 0.15
C GLU A 51 -24.60 21.76 1.28
N TYR A 52 -24.20 22.16 2.47
CA TYR A 52 -25.06 22.21 3.66
C TYR A 52 -25.53 23.65 3.92
N SER A 53 -26.85 23.84 4.04
CA SER A 53 -27.51 25.13 4.28
C SER A 53 -28.17 25.24 5.66
N GLY A 54 -27.99 24.25 6.52
CA GLY A 54 -28.53 24.25 7.88
C GLY A 54 -27.66 24.99 8.91
N PRO A 55 -28.06 25.01 10.19
CA PRO A 55 -27.35 25.72 11.25
C PRO A 55 -26.03 25.05 11.62
N GLU A 56 -24.99 25.86 11.87
CA GLU A 56 -23.76 25.37 12.49
C GLU A 56 -24.00 25.04 13.97
N VAL A 57 -23.94 23.76 14.32
CA VAL A 57 -23.97 23.30 15.71
C VAL A 57 -22.54 23.04 16.16
N ARG A 58 -22.12 23.63 17.29
CA ARG A 58 -20.76 23.50 17.83
C ARG A 58 -20.76 22.91 19.24
N LEU A 59 -19.71 22.15 19.55
CA LEU A 59 -19.39 21.64 20.88
C LEU A 59 -18.84 22.75 21.79
N MET A 60 -18.72 22.49 23.10
CA MET A 60 -18.16 23.46 24.06
C MET A 60 -16.71 23.87 23.72
N ASN A 61 -15.97 23.00 23.03
CA ASN A 61 -14.61 23.28 22.54
C ASN A 61 -14.59 24.08 21.21
N LYS A 62 -15.75 24.53 20.71
CA LYS A 62 -15.98 25.26 19.44
C LYS A 62 -15.82 24.43 18.16
N GLU A 63 -15.54 23.13 18.24
CA GLU A 63 -15.57 22.24 17.09
C GLU A 63 -17.01 21.97 16.62
N LEU A 64 -17.20 21.61 15.35
CA LEU A 64 -18.52 21.26 14.82
C LEU A 64 -19.03 19.96 15.47
N ASN A 65 -20.29 19.99 15.89
CA ASN A 65 -21.01 18.83 16.40
C ASN A 65 -21.68 18.10 15.23
N TYR A 66 -20.94 17.20 14.61
CA TYR A 66 -21.41 16.43 13.45
C TYR A 66 -22.65 15.59 13.76
N ASP A 67 -22.75 14.96 14.94
CA ASP A 67 -23.90 14.15 15.33
C ASP A 67 -25.21 14.98 15.36
N SER A 68 -25.12 16.25 15.78
CA SER A 68 -26.27 17.16 15.76
C SER A 68 -26.65 17.62 14.36
N ILE A 69 -25.64 17.86 13.51
CA ILE A 69 -25.84 18.21 12.10
C ILE A 69 -26.45 17.04 11.33
N GLU A 70 -26.01 15.81 11.57
CA GLU A 70 -26.60 14.59 11.01
C GLU A 70 -28.09 14.50 11.35
N ASN A 71 -28.44 14.61 12.63
CA ASN A 71 -29.84 14.59 13.06
C ASN A 71 -30.66 15.71 12.38
N TYR A 72 -30.06 16.89 12.17
CA TYR A 72 -30.71 17.96 11.44
C TYR A 72 -30.97 17.58 9.98
N ILE A 73 -29.98 17.02 9.28
CA ILE A 73 -30.09 16.58 7.87
C ILE A 73 -31.12 15.46 7.72
N ILE A 74 -31.14 14.48 8.63
CA ILE A 74 -32.12 13.38 8.63
C ILE A 74 -33.56 13.93 8.68
N ASN A 75 -33.79 14.93 9.54
CA ASN A 75 -35.09 15.56 9.72
C ASN A 75 -35.41 16.61 8.64
N HIS A 76 -34.39 17.17 7.97
CA HIS A 76 -34.52 18.18 6.91
C HIS A 76 -33.66 17.82 5.68
N PRO A 77 -34.03 16.80 4.88
CA PRO A 77 -33.17 16.26 3.83
C PRO A 77 -32.80 17.26 2.71
N ASN A 78 -33.58 18.33 2.55
CA ASN A 78 -33.32 19.41 1.58
C ASN A 78 -32.23 20.40 2.05
N SER A 79 -31.80 20.31 3.31
CA SER A 79 -30.72 21.15 3.85
C SER A 79 -29.32 20.75 3.38
N LEU A 80 -29.19 19.56 2.79
CA LEU A 80 -27.97 19.08 2.17
C LEU A 80 -28.21 18.91 0.67
N PHE A 81 -27.23 19.23 -0.16
CA PHE A 81 -27.22 18.89 -1.58
C PHE A 81 -25.87 18.28 -1.96
N ILE A 82 -25.87 17.14 -2.64
CA ILE A 82 -24.66 16.39 -3.01
C ILE A 82 -24.52 16.43 -4.53
N ARG A 83 -23.46 17.08 -5.03
CA ARG A 83 -23.18 17.21 -6.48
C ARG A 83 -22.45 15.98 -7.03
N ALA A 84 -23.19 14.89 -7.27
CA ALA A 84 -22.61 13.64 -7.78
C ALA A 84 -21.79 13.82 -9.08
N GLU A 85 -22.28 14.65 -10.02
CA GLU A 85 -21.60 14.90 -11.30
C GLU A 85 -20.22 15.58 -11.14
N GLU A 86 -20.00 16.33 -10.06
CA GLU A 86 -18.69 16.94 -9.77
C GLU A 86 -17.82 16.01 -8.92
N ILE A 87 -18.43 15.18 -8.07
CA ILE A 87 -17.74 14.12 -7.34
C ILE A 87 -17.15 13.10 -8.33
N GLU A 88 -17.89 12.71 -9.37
CA GLU A 88 -17.44 11.80 -10.43
C GLU A 88 -16.08 12.19 -11.05
N LYS A 89 -15.81 13.48 -11.16
CA LYS A 89 -14.58 14.04 -11.74
C LYS A 89 -13.39 14.07 -10.78
N SER A 90 -13.56 13.53 -9.58
CA SER A 90 -12.52 13.49 -8.54
C SER A 90 -11.73 12.18 -8.62
N PRO A 91 -10.54 12.11 -7.99
CA PRO A 91 -9.76 10.88 -7.94
C PRO A 91 -10.62 9.69 -7.48
N LYS A 92 -10.61 8.58 -8.22
CA LYS A 92 -11.56 7.49 -7.97
C LYS A 92 -11.34 6.81 -6.63
N GLY A 93 -10.09 6.79 -6.15
CA GLY A 93 -9.72 6.31 -4.83
C GLY A 93 -10.41 7.07 -3.71
N ILE A 94 -10.54 8.39 -3.84
CA ILE A 94 -11.24 9.25 -2.87
C ILE A 94 -12.74 8.91 -2.80
N ILE A 95 -13.38 8.69 -3.94
CA ILE A 95 -14.78 8.27 -3.99
C ILE A 95 -14.94 6.88 -3.37
N ALA A 96 -14.01 5.97 -3.67
CA ALA A 96 -14.01 4.61 -3.12
C ALA A 96 -13.75 4.59 -1.61
N GLU A 97 -12.91 5.47 -1.07
CA GLU A 97 -12.70 5.63 0.36
C GLU A 97 -13.98 6.05 1.09
N ALA A 98 -14.66 7.07 0.57
CA ALA A 98 -15.94 7.52 1.14
C ALA A 98 -16.98 6.38 1.10
N ALA A 99 -17.05 5.65 -0.02
CA ALA A 99 -17.94 4.51 -0.19
C ALA A 99 -17.59 3.34 0.74
N ASN A 100 -16.30 3.06 0.95
CA ASN A 100 -15.82 2.01 1.85
C ASN A 100 -16.15 2.35 3.31
N LYS A 101 -15.91 3.59 3.74
CA LYS A 101 -16.26 4.07 5.10
C LYS A 101 -17.77 3.94 5.37
N MET A 102 -18.60 4.32 4.39
CA MET A 102 -20.04 4.15 4.44
C MET A 102 -20.45 2.67 4.54
N ALA A 103 -19.91 1.81 3.68
CA ALA A 103 -20.20 0.38 3.68
C ALA A 103 -19.81 -0.29 5.01
N LEU A 104 -18.68 0.10 5.60
CA LEU A 104 -18.23 -0.45 6.89
C LEU A 104 -19.15 -0.03 8.04
N TRP A 105 -19.63 1.21 8.03
CA TRP A 105 -20.63 1.68 8.99
C TRP A 105 -21.94 0.92 8.87
N GLU A 106 -22.45 0.73 7.66
CA GLU A 106 -23.68 -0.04 7.44
C GLU A 106 -23.53 -1.48 7.92
N LEU A 107 -22.40 -2.14 7.62
CA LEU A 107 -22.12 -3.49 8.11
C LEU A 107 -22.11 -3.53 9.65
N ASN A 108 -21.47 -2.55 10.29
CA ASN A 108 -21.43 -2.45 11.75
C ASN A 108 -22.85 -2.29 12.33
N LYS A 109 -23.65 -1.34 11.80
CA LYS A 109 -25.04 -1.12 12.23
C LYS A 109 -25.90 -2.37 12.03
N MET A 110 -25.79 -3.02 10.87
CA MET A 110 -26.50 -4.25 10.55
C MET A 110 -26.17 -5.38 11.54
N LEU A 111 -24.88 -5.63 11.80
CA LEU A 111 -24.46 -6.69 12.73
C LEU A 111 -24.86 -6.36 14.18
N MET A 112 -24.81 -5.09 14.59
CA MET A 112 -25.29 -4.69 15.91
C MET A 112 -26.81 -4.82 16.06
N ALA A 113 -27.58 -4.43 15.03
CA ALA A 113 -29.03 -4.58 15.01
C ALA A 113 -29.47 -6.05 15.12
N SER A 114 -28.75 -6.96 14.44
CA SER A 114 -29.00 -8.41 14.51
C SER A 114 -28.89 -9.00 15.93
N ARG A 115 -28.23 -8.28 16.86
CA ARG A 115 -28.03 -8.70 18.25
C ARG A 115 -29.02 -8.07 19.23
N GLN A 116 -29.70 -6.98 18.86
CA GLN A 116 -30.57 -6.24 19.77
C GLN A 116 -32.01 -6.75 19.71
N SER A 117 -32.67 -6.63 18.57
CA SER A 117 -34.05 -7.10 18.38
C SER A 117 -34.41 -7.30 16.90
N GLU A 118 -35.40 -8.15 16.63
CA GLU A 118 -35.92 -8.39 15.27
C GLU A 118 -36.47 -7.10 14.62
N ASN A 119 -37.09 -6.21 15.42
CA ASN A 119 -37.63 -4.93 14.94
C ASN A 119 -36.53 -3.97 14.46
N GLU A 120 -35.34 -4.00 15.07
CA GLU A 120 -34.21 -3.19 14.61
C GLU A 120 -33.55 -3.78 13.36
N LEU A 121 -33.53 -5.12 13.26
CA LEU A 121 -32.97 -5.84 12.11
C LEU A 121 -33.85 -5.69 10.86
N GLU A 122 -35.15 -5.48 11.00
CA GLU A 122 -36.11 -5.38 9.87
C GLU A 122 -35.65 -4.39 8.79
N ARG A 123 -35.01 -3.27 9.19
CA ARG A 123 -34.47 -2.24 8.28
C ARG A 123 -33.30 -2.72 7.42
N TYR A 124 -32.56 -3.72 7.88
CA TYR A 124 -31.35 -4.25 7.24
C TYR A 124 -31.51 -5.70 6.77
N LEU A 125 -32.72 -6.24 6.77
CA LEU A 125 -32.97 -7.67 6.58
C LEU A 125 -32.43 -8.19 5.25
N ILE A 126 -32.54 -7.41 4.18
CA ILE A 126 -32.04 -7.80 2.85
C ILE A 126 -30.51 -7.93 2.88
N GLN A 127 -29.82 -6.92 3.40
CA GLN A 127 -28.36 -6.88 3.50
C GLN A 127 -27.85 -7.97 4.45
N TYR A 128 -28.56 -8.20 5.57
CA TYR A 128 -28.21 -9.24 6.53
C TYR A 128 -28.34 -10.63 5.92
N ASN A 129 -29.42 -10.90 5.17
CA ASN A 129 -29.60 -12.18 4.49
C ASN A 129 -28.53 -12.44 3.43
N GLN A 130 -28.09 -11.40 2.71
CA GLN A 130 -26.96 -11.50 1.78
C GLN A 130 -25.66 -11.83 2.52
N PHE A 131 -25.36 -11.12 3.61
CA PHE A 131 -24.18 -11.38 4.43
C PHE A 131 -24.20 -12.81 5.00
N GLU A 132 -25.33 -13.25 5.55
CA GLU A 132 -25.50 -14.58 6.12
C GLU A 132 -25.34 -15.68 5.07
N THR A 133 -25.86 -15.47 3.86
CA THR A 133 -25.71 -16.42 2.74
C THR A 133 -24.23 -16.56 2.35
N LEU A 134 -23.51 -15.45 2.25
CA LEU A 134 -22.07 -15.45 1.97
C LEU A 134 -21.30 -16.18 3.07
N LEU A 135 -21.58 -15.89 4.35
CA LEU A 135 -20.94 -16.53 5.49
C LEU A 135 -21.18 -18.04 5.48
N LYS A 136 -22.43 -18.46 5.36
CA LYS A 136 -22.84 -19.86 5.36
C LYS A 136 -22.14 -20.68 4.29
N SER A 137 -21.92 -20.10 3.11
CA SER A 137 -21.23 -20.78 2.00
C SER A 137 -19.76 -21.11 2.25
N LYS A 138 -19.13 -20.43 3.23
CA LYS A 138 -17.69 -20.53 3.54
C LYS A 138 -17.41 -21.22 4.87
N LEU A 139 -18.41 -21.36 5.74
CA LEU A 139 -18.26 -21.99 7.04
C LEU A 139 -17.96 -23.50 6.92
N PRO A 140 -17.19 -24.07 7.87
CA PRO A 140 -16.96 -25.51 7.90
C PRO A 140 -18.26 -26.25 8.24
N PRO A 141 -18.44 -27.52 7.79
CA PRO A 141 -19.65 -28.30 8.07
C PRO A 141 -19.99 -28.41 9.56
N ALA A 142 -18.98 -28.46 10.42
CA ALA A 142 -19.14 -28.49 11.87
C ALA A 142 -19.80 -27.23 12.45
N ALA A 143 -19.70 -26.08 11.76
CA ALA A 143 -20.35 -24.83 12.16
C ALA A 143 -21.82 -24.71 11.69
N LEU A 144 -22.35 -25.76 11.03
CA LEU A 144 -23.73 -25.81 10.54
C LEU A 144 -24.54 -26.88 11.31
N ILE A 145 -25.84 -26.62 11.50
CA ILE A 145 -26.82 -27.58 12.01
C ILE A 145 -27.84 -27.88 10.92
N SER A 146 -28.27 -29.13 10.81
CA SER A 146 -29.40 -29.49 9.95
C SER A 146 -30.70 -29.45 10.74
N ASN A 147 -31.57 -28.49 10.44
CA ASN A 147 -32.93 -28.40 10.99
C ASN A 147 -33.93 -28.55 9.84
N ASN A 148 -34.83 -29.53 9.91
CA ASN A 148 -35.93 -29.72 8.96
C ASN A 148 -35.53 -29.70 7.46
N GLY A 149 -34.35 -30.23 7.11
CA GLY A 149 -33.87 -30.27 5.73
C GLY A 149 -33.16 -28.99 5.25
N SER A 150 -33.16 -27.92 6.03
CA SER A 150 -32.34 -26.73 5.81
C SER A 150 -31.10 -26.74 6.72
N GLN A 151 -29.93 -26.48 6.15
CA GLN A 151 -28.73 -26.19 6.94
C GLN A 151 -28.85 -24.77 7.51
N GLU A 152 -28.55 -24.58 8.79
CA GLU A 152 -28.55 -23.28 9.48
C GLU A 152 -27.22 -23.09 10.20
N ILE A 153 -26.80 -21.84 10.40
CA ILE A 153 -25.57 -21.54 11.14
C ILE A 153 -25.80 -21.80 12.63
N GLN A 154 -24.82 -22.40 13.31
CA GLN A 154 -24.89 -22.58 14.76
C GLN A 154 -25.08 -21.26 15.50
N LYS A 155 -26.05 -21.21 16.42
CA LYS A 155 -26.38 -19.98 17.19
C LYS A 155 -25.17 -19.33 17.89
N LYS A 156 -24.22 -20.15 18.35
CA LYS A 156 -22.99 -19.68 19.01
C LYS A 156 -22.06 -18.89 18.07
N ILE A 157 -22.10 -19.16 16.76
CA ILE A 157 -21.26 -18.47 15.77
C ILE A 157 -21.68 -17.01 15.62
N TYR A 158 -22.98 -16.68 15.68
CA TYR A 158 -23.43 -15.27 15.63
C TYR A 158 -22.88 -14.43 16.79
N ALA A 159 -22.56 -15.04 17.93
CA ALA A 159 -21.93 -14.32 19.05
C ALA A 159 -20.54 -13.76 18.67
N VAL A 160 -19.80 -14.49 17.83
CA VAL A 160 -18.44 -14.16 17.34
C VAL A 160 -18.47 -13.07 16.26
N LEU A 161 -19.60 -12.87 15.58
CA LEU A 161 -19.80 -11.81 14.59
C LEU A 161 -19.91 -10.40 15.18
N ASN A 162 -19.77 -10.24 16.50
CA ASN A 162 -19.78 -8.93 17.15
C ASN A 162 -18.65 -8.04 16.60
N PRO A 163 -18.96 -6.87 16.01
CA PRO A 163 -17.96 -5.96 15.46
C PRO A 163 -17.05 -5.33 16.52
N SER A 164 -17.46 -5.31 17.80
CA SER A 164 -16.64 -4.78 18.90
C SER A 164 -15.57 -5.75 19.41
N LEU A 165 -15.59 -7.02 18.99
CA LEU A 165 -14.60 -8.00 19.46
C LEU A 165 -13.29 -7.90 18.68
N SER A 166 -12.17 -7.92 19.40
CA SER A 166 -10.84 -8.05 18.80
C SER A 166 -10.64 -9.41 18.12
N PHE A 167 -9.54 -9.56 17.38
CA PHE A 167 -9.18 -10.86 16.82
C PHE A 167 -8.98 -11.90 17.92
N ASP A 168 -8.23 -11.55 18.97
CA ASP A 168 -7.92 -12.47 20.08
C ASP A 168 -9.16 -12.90 20.84
N ASP A 169 -10.14 -11.99 21.02
CA ASP A 169 -11.43 -12.34 21.62
C ASP A 169 -12.20 -13.33 20.76
N LYS A 170 -12.25 -13.11 19.44
CA LYS A 170 -12.93 -14.01 18.50
C LYS A 170 -12.27 -15.39 18.49
N ALA A 171 -10.94 -15.45 18.40
CA ALA A 171 -10.19 -16.69 18.43
C ALA A 171 -10.38 -17.44 19.76
N SER A 172 -10.35 -16.71 20.89
CA SER A 172 -10.58 -17.28 22.23
C SER A 172 -12.00 -17.82 22.38
N MET A 173 -13.02 -17.10 21.89
CA MET A 173 -14.41 -17.56 21.90
C MET A 173 -14.57 -18.85 21.09
N LEU A 174 -14.01 -18.90 19.87
CA LEU A 174 -14.06 -20.10 19.02
C LEU A 174 -13.36 -21.30 19.67
N ALA A 175 -12.26 -21.06 20.40
CA ALA A 175 -11.56 -22.12 21.13
C ALA A 175 -12.42 -22.76 22.25
N THR A 176 -13.46 -22.08 22.74
CA THR A 176 -14.42 -22.65 23.71
C THR A 176 -15.50 -23.52 23.05
N PHE A 177 -15.59 -23.53 21.73
CA PHE A 177 -16.63 -24.25 21.01
C PHE A 177 -16.19 -25.70 20.77
N ASN A 178 -16.63 -26.60 21.65
CA ASN A 178 -16.29 -28.03 21.61
C ASN A 178 -16.62 -28.74 20.28
N PHE A 179 -17.49 -28.16 19.44
CA PHE A 179 -17.84 -28.71 18.13
C PHE A 179 -16.87 -28.29 17.00
N LEU A 180 -15.93 -27.37 17.26
CA LEU A 180 -14.91 -26.94 16.30
C LEU A 180 -13.54 -27.44 16.73
N ASN A 181 -12.87 -28.20 15.86
CA ASN A 181 -11.44 -28.48 16.03
C ASN A 181 -10.59 -27.26 15.62
N ALA A 182 -9.27 -27.30 15.85
CA ALA A 182 -8.38 -26.17 15.53
C ALA A 182 -8.41 -25.74 14.05
N ASN A 183 -8.57 -26.70 13.13
CA ASN A 183 -8.72 -26.39 11.71
C ASN A 183 -10.09 -25.78 11.40
N ASP A 184 -11.17 -26.27 12.00
CA ASP A 184 -12.49 -25.66 11.85
C ASP A 184 -12.52 -24.23 12.42
N GLN A 185 -11.77 -23.96 13.49
CA GLN A 185 -11.61 -22.61 14.05
C GLN A 185 -10.90 -21.68 13.05
N LEU A 186 -9.81 -22.14 12.43
CA LEU A 186 -9.11 -21.42 11.36
C LEU A 186 -10.08 -21.10 10.20
N VAL A 187 -10.74 -22.11 9.65
CA VAL A 187 -11.66 -21.97 8.52
C VAL A 187 -12.84 -21.06 8.88
N THR A 188 -13.33 -21.09 10.12
CA THR A 188 -14.41 -20.19 10.59
C THR A 188 -13.95 -18.73 10.57
N ILE A 189 -12.73 -18.43 11.04
CA ILE A 189 -12.18 -17.08 11.00
C ILE A 189 -11.94 -16.62 9.56
N GLU A 190 -11.36 -17.48 8.71
CA GLU A 190 -11.17 -17.19 7.29
C GLU A 190 -12.49 -16.93 6.57
N ALA A 191 -13.53 -17.72 6.87
CA ALA A 191 -14.88 -17.53 6.34
C ALA A 191 -15.46 -16.16 6.73
N MET A 192 -15.32 -15.76 8.00
CA MET A 192 -15.73 -14.43 8.47
C MET A 192 -14.97 -13.32 7.75
N ASN A 193 -13.65 -13.42 7.70
CA ASN A 193 -12.75 -12.44 7.09
C ASN A 193 -13.06 -12.23 5.60
N GLN A 194 -13.24 -13.33 4.86
CA GLN A 194 -13.61 -13.25 3.45
C GLN A 194 -15.04 -12.75 3.24
N THR A 195 -15.98 -13.08 4.13
CA THR A 195 -17.37 -12.59 4.03
C THR A 195 -17.43 -11.08 4.21
N ILE A 196 -16.72 -10.55 5.21
CA ILE A 196 -16.63 -9.11 5.44
C ILE A 196 -16.06 -8.41 4.20
N ASN A 197 -14.91 -8.86 3.67
CA ASN A 197 -14.33 -8.26 2.47
C ASN A 197 -15.26 -8.35 1.26
N THR A 198 -15.93 -9.48 1.05
CA THR A 198 -16.86 -9.65 -0.10
C THR A 198 -18.07 -8.72 0.03
N PHE A 199 -18.67 -8.65 1.22
CA PHE A 199 -19.82 -7.79 1.47
C PHE A 199 -19.47 -6.31 1.30
N ILE A 200 -18.34 -5.88 1.88
CA ILE A 200 -17.86 -4.50 1.79
C ILE A 200 -17.47 -4.14 0.35
N GLU A 201 -16.85 -5.04 -0.42
CA GLU A 201 -16.56 -4.81 -1.85
C GLU A 201 -17.84 -4.55 -2.64
N LEU A 202 -18.86 -5.40 -2.49
CA LEU A 202 -20.14 -5.24 -3.19
C LEU A 202 -20.84 -3.94 -2.80
N ARG A 203 -20.97 -3.70 -1.49
CA ARG A 203 -21.72 -2.53 -0.99
C ARG A 203 -21.00 -1.21 -1.27
N SER A 204 -19.67 -1.17 -1.10
CA SER A 204 -18.89 0.02 -1.46
C SER A 204 -18.97 0.31 -2.95
N PHE A 205 -19.02 -0.70 -3.83
CA PHE A 205 -19.18 -0.47 -5.26
C PHE A 205 -20.55 0.12 -5.63
N GLU A 206 -21.62 -0.30 -4.94
CA GLU A 206 -22.95 0.32 -5.11
C GLU A 206 -22.92 1.80 -4.73
N ILE A 207 -22.36 2.13 -3.57
CA ILE A 207 -22.25 3.52 -3.09
C ILE A 207 -21.33 4.34 -4.00
N PHE A 208 -20.21 3.78 -4.43
CA PHE A 208 -19.30 4.39 -5.41
C PHE A 208 -20.04 4.83 -6.68
N LYS A 209 -20.90 3.95 -7.24
CA LYS A 209 -21.74 4.30 -8.39
C LYS A 209 -22.78 5.38 -8.08
N GLN A 210 -23.38 5.33 -6.89
CA GLN A 210 -24.35 6.34 -6.46
C GLN A 210 -23.72 7.73 -6.30
N LEU A 211 -22.42 7.80 -6.01
CA LEU A 211 -21.63 9.04 -5.98
C LEU A 211 -21.11 9.48 -7.35
N GLY A 212 -21.50 8.80 -8.43
CA GLY A 212 -21.09 9.10 -9.81
C GLY A 212 -19.85 8.33 -10.27
N GLY A 213 -19.23 7.52 -9.41
CA GLY A 213 -18.08 6.71 -9.79
C GLY A 213 -18.39 5.68 -10.87
N SER A 214 -17.47 5.50 -11.82
CA SER A 214 -17.58 4.48 -12.87
C SER A 214 -16.28 3.69 -13.01
N SER A 215 -16.38 2.37 -13.11
CA SER A 215 -15.24 1.46 -13.30
C SER A 215 -15.71 0.15 -13.93
N ASN A 216 -14.82 -0.46 -14.70
CA ASN A 216 -14.94 -1.83 -15.19
C ASN A 216 -14.37 -2.83 -14.18
N GLU A 217 -13.28 -2.46 -13.51
CA GLU A 217 -12.60 -3.26 -12.51
C GLU A 217 -12.61 -2.49 -11.19
N TYR A 218 -13.15 -3.12 -10.16
CA TYR A 218 -13.27 -2.57 -8.81
C TYR A 218 -12.95 -3.68 -7.83
N LYS A 219 -11.87 -3.52 -7.07
CA LYS A 219 -11.49 -4.41 -5.98
C LYS A 219 -11.31 -3.61 -4.72
N ASN A 220 -11.87 -4.10 -3.63
CA ASN A 220 -11.89 -3.38 -2.37
C ASN A 220 -11.58 -4.34 -1.22
N VAL A 221 -10.41 -4.16 -0.61
CA VAL A 221 -9.87 -5.10 0.37
C VAL A 221 -9.53 -4.36 1.65
N LEU A 222 -10.08 -4.86 2.76
CA LEU A 222 -9.67 -4.50 4.11
C LEU A 222 -8.69 -5.57 4.61
N ILE A 223 -7.62 -5.14 5.25
CA ILE A 223 -6.63 -6.02 5.86
C ILE A 223 -6.06 -5.41 7.14
N ALA A 224 -5.89 -6.24 8.16
CA ALA A 224 -5.15 -5.91 9.37
C ALA A 224 -3.91 -6.80 9.50
N ALA A 225 -2.89 -6.24 10.15
CA ALA A 225 -1.66 -6.91 10.50
C ALA A 225 -1.29 -6.55 11.94
N GLY A 226 -0.88 -7.51 12.75
CA GLY A 226 -0.55 -7.28 14.16
C GLY A 226 -0.55 -8.58 14.95
N ASP A 227 -0.63 -8.45 16.28
CA ASP A 227 -0.81 -9.58 17.20
C ASP A 227 -2.28 -9.87 17.54
N GLY A 228 -3.22 -8.97 17.25
CA GLY A 228 -4.66 -9.19 17.45
C GLY A 228 -5.24 -8.60 18.74
N SER A 229 -4.45 -7.78 19.45
CA SER A 229 -4.69 -7.29 20.81
C SER A 229 -5.27 -5.85 20.97
N GLU A 230 -6.12 -5.41 20.03
CA GLU A 230 -6.84 -4.10 19.99
C GLU A 230 -6.02 -2.87 19.49
N THR A 231 -6.64 -2.07 18.62
CA THR A 231 -6.30 -0.64 18.39
C THR A 231 -7.36 0.32 18.92
N SER A 232 -6.99 1.57 19.17
CA SER A 232 -7.96 2.66 19.26
C SER A 232 -8.63 2.92 17.89
N GLY A 233 -9.96 3.07 17.85
CA GLY A 233 -10.72 3.32 16.61
C GLY A 233 -10.39 4.69 15.98
N LEU A 234 -10.45 4.76 14.65
CA LEU A 234 -9.94 5.85 13.80
C LEU A 234 -10.43 7.26 14.17
N LEU A 235 -11.68 7.42 14.61
CA LEU A 235 -12.31 8.74 14.71
C LEU A 235 -12.53 9.22 16.16
N ASN A 236 -11.70 8.75 17.11
CA ASN A 236 -11.98 8.85 18.55
C ASN A 236 -13.38 8.32 18.86
N GLU A 237 -13.77 7.25 18.17
CA GLU A 237 -15.09 6.63 18.33
C GLU A 237 -15.22 6.15 19.76
N ARG A 238 -16.10 6.84 20.50
CA ARG A 238 -16.43 6.48 21.87
C ARG A 238 -17.69 5.65 21.84
N GLU A 239 -17.67 4.48 22.44
CA GLU A 239 -18.87 3.66 22.67
C GLU A 239 -19.91 4.40 23.51
N LYS A 240 -19.49 5.41 24.28
CA LYS A 240 -20.36 6.23 25.14
C LYS A 240 -20.09 7.72 24.95
N ASP A 241 -21.14 8.53 24.97
CA ASP A 241 -21.07 9.99 24.96
C ASP A 241 -20.53 10.55 26.30
N GLU A 242 -20.41 11.88 26.40
CA GLU A 242 -19.93 12.58 27.61
C GLU A 242 -20.83 12.35 28.85
N ASN A 243 -22.06 11.90 28.65
CA ASN A 243 -23.04 11.62 29.69
C ASN A 243 -23.13 10.12 30.03
N GLY A 244 -22.24 9.29 29.48
CA GLY A 244 -22.20 7.85 29.70
C GLY A 244 -23.32 7.06 29.00
N ARG A 245 -24.09 7.71 28.10
CA ARG A 245 -25.09 7.04 27.27
C ARG A 245 -24.38 6.39 26.09
N TRP A 246 -24.89 5.25 25.62
CA TRP A 246 -24.38 4.64 24.40
C TRP A 246 -24.43 5.65 23.26
N ASN A 247 -23.29 5.85 22.62
CA ASN A 247 -23.16 6.83 21.58
C ASN A 247 -24.00 6.40 20.37
N LYS A 248 -24.78 7.32 19.80
CA LYS A 248 -25.45 7.07 18.51
C LYS A 248 -24.46 7.12 17.34
N GLY A 249 -23.31 7.76 17.56
CA GLY A 249 -22.14 7.72 16.68
C GLY A 249 -21.55 6.30 16.50
N LEU A 250 -20.56 6.20 15.63
CA LEU A 250 -19.93 4.93 15.23
C LEU A 250 -19.44 4.10 16.43
N PRO A 251 -19.85 2.82 16.55
CA PRO A 251 -19.20 1.85 17.43
C PRO A 251 -17.77 1.58 16.96
N LYS A 252 -16.84 1.24 17.86
CA LYS A 252 -15.51 0.73 17.51
C LYS A 252 -15.66 -0.43 16.51
N ALA A 253 -15.36 -0.20 15.23
CA ALA A 253 -15.45 -1.20 14.16
C ALA A 253 -14.18 -2.07 14.04
N ILE A 254 -13.36 -2.14 15.09
CA ILE A 254 -12.03 -2.79 15.12
C ILE A 254 -12.15 -4.25 14.67
N GLY A 255 -13.20 -4.95 15.09
CA GLY A 255 -13.44 -6.35 14.73
C GLY A 255 -13.87 -6.58 13.29
N LEU A 256 -14.07 -5.53 12.49
CA LEU A 256 -14.44 -5.64 11.08
C LEU A 256 -13.24 -5.60 10.12
N PHE A 257 -12.01 -5.39 10.61
CA PHE A 257 -10.83 -5.53 9.78
C PHE A 257 -10.38 -6.99 9.69
N PRO A 258 -10.39 -7.61 8.50
CA PRO A 258 -9.99 -9.00 8.32
C PRO A 258 -8.50 -9.22 8.52
N TYR A 259 -8.12 -10.38 9.06
CA TYR A 259 -6.72 -10.82 9.20
C TYR A 259 -6.41 -11.98 8.26
N GLN A 260 -5.18 -12.05 7.75
CA GLN A 260 -4.66 -13.35 7.31
C GLN A 260 -4.22 -14.13 8.53
N VAL A 261 -4.52 -15.42 8.58
CA VAL A 261 -4.37 -16.25 9.78
C VAL A 261 -3.62 -17.54 9.48
N LYS A 262 -3.03 -18.12 10.52
CA LYS A 262 -2.35 -19.42 10.45
C LYS A 262 -2.48 -20.18 11.75
N LEU A 263 -2.29 -21.50 11.69
CA LEU A 263 -2.14 -22.34 12.88
C LEU A 263 -0.69 -22.33 13.37
N ILE A 264 -0.52 -22.29 14.69
CA ILE A 264 0.78 -22.50 15.32
C ILE A 264 0.87 -23.93 15.82
N ASP A 265 2.00 -24.54 15.50
CA ASP A 265 2.32 -25.91 15.91
C ASP A 265 2.57 -25.99 17.42
N ALA A 266 1.99 -27.00 18.08
CA ALA A 266 2.02 -27.17 19.54
C ALA A 266 3.44 -27.32 20.12
N SER A 267 4.43 -27.60 19.27
CA SER A 267 5.85 -27.64 19.64
C SER A 267 6.41 -26.28 20.08
N LYS A 268 5.79 -25.16 19.69
CA LYS A 268 6.25 -23.80 20.02
C LYS A 268 5.52 -23.18 21.22
N ARG A 269 4.28 -23.58 21.48
CA ARG A 269 3.45 -23.18 22.63
C ARG A 269 2.56 -24.35 22.99
N ASN A 270 2.32 -24.60 24.27
CA ASN A 270 1.62 -25.77 24.84
C ASN A 270 0.23 -26.13 24.22
N LYS A 271 -0.32 -25.35 23.27
CA LYS A 271 -1.58 -25.59 22.55
C LYS A 271 -1.48 -25.09 21.10
N THR A 272 -2.09 -25.83 20.17
CA THR A 272 -2.35 -25.37 18.78
C THR A 272 -3.42 -24.29 18.81
N ASN A 273 -3.04 -23.07 18.43
CA ASN A 273 -3.94 -21.91 18.39
C ASN A 273 -3.88 -21.23 17.01
N VAL A 274 -4.96 -20.52 16.65
CA VAL A 274 -5.00 -19.64 15.48
C VAL A 274 -4.34 -18.30 15.85
N GLU A 275 -3.42 -17.82 15.01
CA GLU A 275 -2.78 -16.51 15.16
C GLU A 275 -2.83 -15.69 13.86
N PRO A 276 -2.84 -14.35 13.96
CA PRO A 276 -2.75 -13.48 12.81
C PRO A 276 -1.33 -13.44 12.21
N ILE A 277 -1.28 -13.23 10.90
CA ILE A 277 -0.06 -12.97 10.14
C ILE A 277 0.27 -11.47 10.29
N ARG A 278 1.53 -11.18 10.64
CA ARG A 278 2.02 -9.81 10.91
C ARG A 278 2.47 -9.07 9.64
N MET A 279 2.68 -9.80 8.56
CA MET A 279 3.12 -9.28 7.26
C MET A 279 2.25 -9.88 6.15
N PRO A 280 0.93 -9.65 6.17
CA PRO A 280 0.03 -10.20 5.16
C PRO A 280 0.39 -9.67 3.76
N THR A 281 0.14 -10.50 2.76
CA THR A 281 0.40 -10.20 1.34
C THR A 281 -0.90 -10.32 0.57
N LEU A 282 -1.25 -9.27 -0.17
CA LEU A 282 -2.41 -9.22 -1.05
C LEU A 282 -1.95 -9.32 -2.50
N ASP A 283 -2.52 -10.26 -3.23
CA ASP A 283 -2.20 -10.48 -4.64
C ASP A 283 -3.21 -9.75 -5.54
N PHE A 284 -2.69 -9.01 -6.51
CA PHE A 284 -3.49 -8.25 -7.48
C PHE A 284 -2.95 -8.43 -8.90
N GLU A 285 -3.77 -8.03 -9.88
CA GLU A 285 -3.35 -7.91 -11.27
C GLU A 285 -3.60 -6.48 -11.75
N THR A 286 -2.72 -5.95 -12.61
CA THR A 286 -3.00 -4.71 -13.32
C THR A 286 -4.19 -4.90 -14.26
N VAL A 287 -4.95 -3.84 -14.49
CA VAL A 287 -6.18 -3.88 -15.30
C VAL A 287 -5.90 -4.23 -16.77
N GLY A 288 -4.76 -3.79 -17.31
CA GLY A 288 -4.44 -3.98 -18.73
C GLY A 288 -5.35 -3.16 -19.65
N GLU A 289 -5.51 -3.61 -20.90
CA GLU A 289 -6.40 -3.00 -21.90
C GLU A 289 -6.18 -1.49 -22.15
N ASN A 290 -4.94 -1.02 -21.99
CA ASN A 290 -4.57 0.39 -22.09
C ASN A 290 -5.33 1.30 -21.10
N ARG A 291 -5.65 0.77 -19.91
CA ARG A 291 -6.19 1.53 -18.77
C ARG A 291 -5.15 1.67 -17.67
N LEU A 292 -5.24 2.77 -16.94
CA LEU A 292 -4.45 2.98 -15.73
C LEU A 292 -4.94 2.02 -14.64
N THR A 293 -4.02 1.47 -13.88
CA THR A 293 -4.34 0.75 -12.63
C THR A 293 -4.06 1.69 -11.47
N GLN A 294 -5.11 2.10 -10.77
CA GLN A 294 -5.00 2.97 -9.60
C GLN A 294 -5.20 2.14 -8.33
N LEU A 295 -4.32 2.37 -7.37
CA LEU A 295 -4.37 1.81 -6.03
C LEU A 295 -4.54 2.94 -5.03
N HIS A 296 -5.67 2.96 -4.33
CA HIS A 296 -5.91 3.88 -3.23
C HIS A 296 -5.58 3.21 -1.90
N PHE A 297 -4.91 3.94 -1.02
CA PHE A 297 -4.57 3.48 0.31
C PHE A 297 -5.18 4.39 1.37
N ASP A 298 -5.94 3.80 2.29
CA ASP A 298 -6.44 4.48 3.48
C ASP A 298 -6.02 3.65 4.69
N VAL A 299 -5.15 4.20 5.55
CA VAL A 299 -4.63 3.51 6.73
C VAL A 299 -5.49 3.88 7.94
N TRP A 300 -5.98 2.86 8.65
CA TRP A 300 -6.97 3.01 9.72
C TRP A 300 -6.38 2.84 11.14
N GLY A 301 -5.33 2.03 11.27
CA GLY A 301 -4.67 1.73 12.54
C GLY A 301 -3.24 2.26 12.54
N TYR A 302 -2.88 3.05 13.57
CA TYR A 302 -1.56 3.68 13.69
C TYR A 302 -0.88 3.38 15.00
N ASN A 303 0.45 3.36 14.93
CA ASN A 303 1.32 3.35 16.06
C ASN A 303 2.07 4.68 16.16
N SER A 304 1.97 5.36 17.30
CA SER A 304 2.66 6.63 17.52
C SER A 304 4.19 6.52 17.58
N LYS A 305 4.75 5.31 17.70
CA LYS A 305 6.19 5.06 17.83
C LYS A 305 6.82 4.38 16.61
N LYS A 306 6.02 3.82 15.71
CA LYS A 306 6.47 3.01 14.59
C LYS A 306 5.73 3.43 13.32
N GLN A 307 6.45 3.61 12.22
CA GLN A 307 5.85 4.00 10.96
C GLN A 307 5.16 2.79 10.30
N THR A 308 3.85 2.86 10.05
CA THR A 308 3.15 1.86 9.23
C THR A 308 3.90 1.68 7.92
N THR A 309 4.18 0.46 7.49
CA THR A 309 4.94 0.21 6.25
C THR A 309 4.09 -0.61 5.30
N VAL A 310 3.89 -0.07 4.09
CA VAL A 310 3.22 -0.74 2.97
C VAL A 310 4.24 -0.92 1.85
N VAL A 311 4.30 -2.11 1.26
CA VAL A 311 5.22 -2.42 0.17
C VAL A 311 4.43 -2.93 -1.02
N ILE A 312 4.58 -2.28 -2.16
CA ILE A 312 4.03 -2.73 -3.44
C ILE A 312 5.18 -3.37 -4.22
N GLU A 313 5.02 -4.61 -4.69
CA GLU A 313 6.05 -5.29 -5.47
C GLU A 313 5.52 -5.75 -6.83
N ARG A 314 6.17 -5.31 -7.91
CA ARG A 314 5.83 -5.66 -9.28
C ARG A 314 7.10 -5.96 -10.08
N ASN A 315 7.19 -7.15 -10.68
CA ASN A 315 8.35 -7.57 -11.49
C ASN A 315 9.70 -7.43 -10.76
N GLY A 316 9.73 -7.74 -9.47
CA GLY A 316 10.91 -7.62 -8.61
C GLY A 316 11.32 -6.17 -8.28
N LYS A 317 10.52 -5.17 -8.64
CA LYS A 317 10.66 -3.77 -8.21
C LYS A 317 9.73 -3.50 -7.04
N SER A 318 10.25 -2.84 -6.01
CA SER A 318 9.53 -2.56 -4.77
C SER A 318 9.34 -1.05 -4.55
N TYR A 319 8.11 -0.67 -4.24
CA TYR A 319 7.69 0.68 -3.88
C TYR A 319 7.28 0.68 -2.42
N HIS A 320 7.97 1.45 -1.61
CA HIS A 320 7.73 1.53 -0.17
C HIS A 320 6.92 2.76 0.14
N LEU A 321 5.94 2.61 1.01
CA LEU A 321 5.14 3.70 1.53
C LEU A 321 5.15 3.63 3.05
N PHE A 322 5.54 4.74 3.69
CA PHE A 322 5.72 4.89 5.12
C PHE A 322 4.65 5.81 5.70
N GLY A 323 3.97 5.35 6.75
CA GLY A 323 2.87 6.06 7.38
C GLY A 323 3.34 7.06 8.45
N SER A 324 2.68 8.20 8.49
CA SER A 324 2.79 9.18 9.57
C SER A 324 1.78 8.91 10.70
N SER A 325 2.23 9.01 11.95
CA SER A 325 1.38 9.00 13.15
C SER A 325 0.46 10.22 13.22
N ASP A 326 0.88 11.33 12.65
CA ASP A 326 0.25 12.63 12.82
C ASP A 326 -0.77 12.89 11.70
N THR A 327 -0.34 12.73 10.44
CA THR A 327 -1.21 13.00 9.29
C THR A 327 -1.99 11.79 8.82
N ARG A 328 -1.62 10.58 9.26
CA ARG A 328 -2.26 9.33 8.81
C ARG A 328 -2.13 9.09 7.30
N PHE A 329 -1.11 9.68 6.69
CA PHE A 329 -0.83 9.52 5.27
C PHE A 329 0.41 8.68 5.10
N LEU A 330 0.41 7.92 4.01
CA LEU A 330 1.53 7.20 3.48
C LEU A 330 2.37 8.11 2.59
N SER A 331 3.68 7.95 2.64
CA SER A 331 4.66 8.66 1.81
C SER A 331 5.80 7.74 1.38
N PRO A 332 6.30 7.82 0.14
CA PRO A 332 7.53 7.14 -0.27
C PRO A 332 8.78 7.61 0.50
N ASP A 333 8.73 8.82 1.05
CA ASP A 333 9.81 9.37 1.86
C ASP A 333 9.76 8.86 3.30
N SER A 334 10.72 8.01 3.68
CA SER A 334 10.84 7.49 5.05
C SER A 334 11.13 8.55 6.11
N THR A 335 11.58 9.75 5.72
CA THR A 335 11.84 10.89 6.62
C THR A 335 10.60 11.75 6.87
N TYR A 336 9.48 11.44 6.20
CA TYR A 336 8.22 12.17 6.29
C TYR A 336 7.62 12.22 7.70
N ASN A 337 7.95 11.26 8.58
CA ASN A 337 7.50 11.26 9.97
C ASN A 337 8.58 10.73 10.91
N ASP A 338 8.47 11.06 12.20
CA ASP A 338 9.30 10.44 13.22
C ASP A 338 8.77 9.04 13.59
N GLY A 339 9.68 8.09 13.82
CA GLY A 339 9.30 6.75 14.28
C GLY A 339 10.27 5.66 13.85
N LYS A 340 10.19 4.51 14.52
CA LYS A 340 11.00 3.33 14.17
C LYS A 340 10.47 2.74 12.86
N THR A 341 11.29 2.72 11.81
CA THR A 341 10.97 2.09 10.51
C THR A 341 11.20 0.58 10.55
N PHE A 342 10.56 -0.18 9.68
CA PHE A 342 10.84 -1.61 9.56
C PHE A 342 12.29 -1.87 9.14
N GLN A 343 12.86 -1.02 8.27
CA GLN A 343 14.26 -1.09 7.88
C GLN A 343 15.21 -0.95 9.08
N SER A 344 14.87 -0.13 10.08
CA SER A 344 15.68 -0.03 11.30
C SER A 344 15.68 -1.33 12.11
N VAL A 345 14.57 -2.07 12.12
CA VAL A 345 14.47 -3.40 12.77
C VAL A 345 15.32 -4.43 12.02
N ILE A 346 15.28 -4.41 10.69
CA ILE A 346 16.15 -5.24 9.84
C ILE A 346 17.63 -4.94 10.15
N ASN A 347 18.00 -3.67 10.18
CA ASN A 347 19.36 -3.22 10.46
C ASN A 347 19.82 -3.65 11.86
N GLU A 348 18.94 -3.57 12.88
CA GLU A 348 19.24 -4.05 14.24
C GLU A 348 19.43 -5.58 14.27
N LEU A 349 18.58 -6.34 13.58
CA LEU A 349 18.74 -7.80 13.49
C LEU A 349 20.06 -8.18 12.81
N GLU A 350 20.39 -7.53 11.70
CA GLU A 350 21.58 -7.81 10.90
C GLU A 350 22.87 -7.35 11.60
N LYS A 351 22.95 -6.07 11.97
CA LYS A 351 24.18 -5.45 12.47
C LYS A 351 24.44 -5.67 13.96
N ASP A 352 23.38 -5.82 14.76
CA ASP A 352 23.55 -6.03 16.21
C ASP A 352 23.43 -7.49 16.62
N LYS A 353 22.42 -8.23 16.15
CA LYS A 353 22.19 -9.60 16.64
C LYS A 353 23.00 -10.62 15.86
N VAL A 354 22.85 -10.64 14.53
CA VAL A 354 23.53 -11.61 13.65
C VAL A 354 25.04 -11.38 13.67
N ALA A 355 25.52 -10.14 13.49
CA ALA A 355 26.95 -9.85 13.48
C ALA A 355 27.67 -10.22 14.80
N LYS A 356 27.06 -9.94 15.97
CA LYS A 356 27.65 -10.30 17.27
C LYS A 356 27.74 -11.81 17.48
N LEU A 357 26.73 -12.57 17.04
CA LEU A 357 26.78 -14.04 17.06
C LEU A 357 27.83 -14.58 16.11
N TRP A 358 27.93 -13.99 14.91
CA TRP A 358 28.93 -14.37 13.94
C TRP A 358 30.36 -14.15 14.47
N ASP A 359 30.64 -13.00 15.08
CA ASP A 359 31.93 -12.73 15.73
C ASP A 359 32.19 -13.64 16.95
N LYS A 360 31.15 -14.02 17.71
CA LYS A 360 31.28 -14.99 18.81
C LYS A 360 31.66 -16.40 18.30
N ILE A 361 31.25 -16.77 17.10
CA ILE A 361 31.56 -18.08 16.51
C ILE A 361 32.91 -18.05 15.79
N TYR A 362 33.07 -17.11 14.85
CA TYR A 362 34.16 -17.06 13.87
C TYR A 362 35.19 -15.95 14.12
N GLY A 363 34.95 -15.08 15.10
CA GLY A 363 35.81 -13.94 15.39
C GLY A 363 37.16 -14.32 15.99
N LYS A 364 38.05 -13.34 16.12
CA LYS A 364 39.43 -13.51 16.63
C LYS A 364 39.52 -13.96 18.09
N LYS A 365 38.40 -13.94 18.82
CA LYS A 365 38.22 -14.47 20.17
C LYS A 365 36.92 -15.30 20.25
N GLY A 366 36.50 -15.84 19.12
CA GLY A 366 35.31 -16.67 19.01
C GLY A 366 35.61 -18.13 19.33
N TYR A 367 34.55 -18.94 19.32
CA TYR A 367 34.64 -20.37 19.59
C TYR A 367 35.67 -21.09 18.70
N ASP A 368 35.75 -20.75 17.41
CA ASP A 368 36.72 -21.39 16.50
C ASP A 368 38.17 -21.15 16.92
N TYR A 369 38.50 -19.91 17.28
CA TYR A 369 39.82 -19.54 17.75
C TYR A 369 40.16 -20.20 19.10
N ASP A 370 39.20 -20.23 20.03
CA ASP A 370 39.41 -20.82 21.36
C ASP A 370 39.56 -22.34 21.29
N ILE A 371 38.77 -23.01 20.44
CA ILE A 371 38.88 -24.44 20.16
C ILE A 371 40.23 -24.76 19.52
N GLU A 372 40.66 -24.00 18.52
CA GLU A 372 41.96 -24.19 17.87
C GLU A 372 43.12 -23.97 18.84
N THR A 373 43.04 -22.91 19.66
CA THR A 373 44.04 -22.61 20.69
C THR A 373 44.11 -23.70 21.75
N ALA A 374 42.97 -24.22 22.18
CA ALA A 374 42.87 -25.32 23.13
C ALA A 374 43.42 -26.62 22.54
N LYS A 375 43.11 -26.94 21.27
CA LYS A 375 43.66 -28.09 20.55
C LYS A 375 45.19 -28.02 20.49
N ARG A 376 45.74 -26.87 20.09
CA ARG A 376 47.20 -26.66 20.09
C ARG A 376 47.83 -26.87 21.47
N LYS A 377 47.26 -26.30 22.53
CA LYS A 377 47.78 -26.49 23.90
C LYS A 377 47.66 -27.92 24.39
N LYS A 378 46.60 -28.64 24.01
CA LYS A 378 46.39 -30.05 24.30
C LYS A 378 47.50 -30.88 23.66
N ASP A 379 47.77 -30.67 22.37
CA ASP A 379 48.81 -31.38 21.61
C ASP A 379 50.22 -31.06 22.15
N GLU A 380 50.51 -29.80 22.50
CA GLU A 380 51.77 -29.42 23.17
C GLU A 380 51.95 -30.10 24.54
N THR A 381 50.84 -30.32 25.26
CA THR A 381 50.86 -31.00 26.57
C THR A 381 51.07 -32.50 26.40
N GLU A 382 50.45 -33.11 25.39
CA GLU A 382 50.67 -34.51 25.00
C GLU A 382 52.14 -34.78 24.64
N ASP A 383 52.75 -33.89 23.85
CA ASP A 383 54.17 -33.95 23.53
C ASP A 383 55.07 -33.89 24.79
N LYS A 384 54.72 -33.06 25.76
CA LYS A 384 55.44 -32.96 27.04
C LYS A 384 55.28 -34.22 27.88
N ILE A 385 54.07 -34.80 27.92
CA ILE A 385 53.81 -36.08 28.59
C ILE A 385 54.71 -37.15 27.98
N ASN A 386 54.70 -37.31 26.65
CA ASN A 386 55.51 -38.30 25.93
C ASN A 386 57.02 -38.16 26.22
N ARG A 387 57.54 -36.92 26.25
CA ARG A 387 58.94 -36.64 26.59
C ARG A 387 59.26 -36.96 28.05
N ASN A 388 58.39 -36.56 28.98
CA ASN A 388 58.60 -36.75 30.41
C ASN A 388 58.48 -38.24 30.80
N GLU A 389 57.54 -38.97 30.20
CA GLU A 389 57.41 -40.42 30.38
C GLU A 389 58.64 -41.19 29.89
N LYS A 390 59.15 -40.82 28.70
CA LYS A 390 60.40 -41.39 28.18
C LYS A 390 61.56 -41.13 29.13
N SER A 391 61.72 -39.88 29.60
CA SER A 391 62.76 -39.51 30.58
C SER A 391 62.60 -40.27 31.91
N TYR A 392 61.38 -40.39 32.42
CA TYR A 392 61.07 -41.12 33.66
C TYR A 392 61.36 -42.62 33.54
N SER A 393 61.01 -43.23 32.40
CA SER A 393 61.32 -44.63 32.05
C SER A 393 62.83 -44.86 31.96
N ASP A 394 63.56 -43.96 31.32
CA ASP A 394 65.03 -44.04 31.22
C ASP A 394 65.71 -43.88 32.58
N MET A 395 65.16 -43.04 33.46
CA MET A 395 65.66 -42.86 34.83
C MET A 395 65.36 -44.08 35.74
N THR A 396 64.26 -44.78 35.52
CA THR A 396 63.90 -45.99 36.30
C THR A 396 64.73 -47.21 35.90
N LYS A 397 65.19 -47.28 34.65
CA LYS A 397 66.10 -48.33 34.14
C LYS A 397 67.56 -48.19 34.60
N ARG A 398 67.96 -47.07 35.21
CA ARG A 398 69.34 -46.89 35.71
C ARG A 398 69.60 -47.69 36.99
N PRO A 399 70.70 -48.47 37.07
CA PRO A 399 71.06 -49.21 38.27
C PRO A 399 71.41 -48.26 39.42
N ILE A 400 70.97 -48.60 40.64
CA ILE A 400 71.24 -47.81 41.85
C ILE A 400 72.75 -47.85 42.12
N SER A 401 73.39 -46.68 42.16
CA SER A 401 74.82 -46.60 42.47
C SER A 401 75.05 -46.26 43.95
N THR A 402 75.83 -47.11 44.62
CA THR A 402 76.39 -46.88 45.95
C THR A 402 77.79 -46.30 45.80
N SER A 403 78.04 -45.11 46.33
CA SER A 403 79.41 -44.57 46.29
C SER A 403 80.27 -45.26 47.35
N ASN A 404 81.43 -45.79 46.95
CA ASN A 404 82.43 -46.35 47.87
C ASN A 404 83.10 -45.30 48.79
N LYS A 405 82.89 -44.00 48.54
CA LYS A 405 83.41 -42.91 49.39
C LYS A 405 82.45 -42.56 50.53
N VAL A 406 82.92 -42.71 51.77
CA VAL A 406 82.18 -42.32 52.98
C VAL A 406 81.93 -40.80 52.98
N PRO A 407 80.66 -40.33 53.07
CA PRO A 407 80.34 -38.91 53.02
C PRO A 407 80.97 -38.11 54.17
N ASN A 408 81.33 -36.84 53.93
CA ASN A 408 81.87 -35.95 54.96
C ASN A 408 80.93 -35.74 56.15
N SER A 409 79.60 -35.84 55.96
CA SER A 409 78.62 -35.83 57.04
C SER A 409 78.74 -37.04 57.95
N VAL A 410 78.98 -38.24 57.38
CA VAL A 410 79.23 -39.48 58.10
C VAL A 410 80.60 -39.43 58.81
N LYS A 411 81.63 -38.84 58.19
CA LYS A 411 82.93 -38.59 58.83
C LYS A 411 82.83 -37.61 60.02
N LYS A 412 82.04 -36.53 59.88
CA LYS A 412 81.74 -35.58 60.97
C LYS A 412 80.93 -36.23 62.10
N ALA A 413 79.93 -37.05 61.76
CA ALA A 413 79.13 -37.79 62.72
C ALA A 413 79.97 -38.82 63.51
N LYS A 414 80.85 -39.57 62.83
CA LYS A 414 81.83 -40.48 63.46
C LYS A 414 82.76 -39.74 64.41
N ARG A 415 83.28 -38.56 64.04
CA ARG A 415 84.10 -37.69 64.91
C ARG A 415 83.35 -37.14 66.12
N LYS A 416 82.04 -36.86 66.00
CA LYS A 416 81.19 -36.44 67.13
C LYS A 416 80.85 -37.61 68.06
N ALA A 417 80.61 -38.81 67.52
CA ALA A 417 80.34 -40.01 68.30
C ALA A 417 81.56 -40.46 69.12
N LEU A 418 82.77 -40.36 68.56
CA LEU A 418 84.05 -40.63 69.25
C LEU A 418 84.41 -39.64 70.37
N LYS A 419 83.69 -38.51 70.50
CA LYS A 419 83.90 -37.52 71.57
C LYS A 419 82.98 -37.69 72.78
N LYS A 420 82.03 -38.63 72.75
CA LYS A 420 81.22 -39.00 73.93
C LYS A 420 81.86 -40.19 74.63
N THR A 421 82.13 -40.06 75.93
CA THR A 421 82.88 -41.01 76.79
C THR A 421 82.12 -42.30 77.14
N THR A 422 81.11 -42.68 76.35
CA THR A 422 80.38 -43.94 76.47
C THR A 422 80.31 -44.58 75.10
N GLY A 423 81.02 -45.70 74.93
CA GLY A 423 81.19 -46.40 73.66
C GLY A 423 79.87 -46.85 73.06
N GLY A 424 79.36 -46.06 72.11
CA GLY A 424 78.21 -46.41 71.28
C GLY A 424 78.66 -46.95 69.93
N GLU A 425 78.12 -48.10 69.55
CA GLU A 425 78.31 -48.72 68.23
C GLU A 425 77.79 -47.77 67.12
N PHE A 426 78.63 -47.48 66.13
CA PHE A 426 78.30 -46.56 65.03
C PHE A 426 77.99 -47.35 63.76
N THR A 427 76.71 -47.57 63.47
CA THR A 427 76.24 -48.09 62.20
C THR A 427 76.03 -46.94 61.21
N ALA A 428 76.88 -46.88 60.17
CA ALA A 428 76.72 -45.92 59.08
C ALA A 428 76.42 -46.62 57.77
N GLN A 429 75.28 -46.31 57.18
CA GLN A 429 74.94 -46.76 55.85
C GLN A 429 75.62 -45.89 54.78
N PRO A 430 76.15 -46.47 53.68
CA PRO A 430 76.67 -45.73 52.55
C PRO A 430 75.56 -44.90 51.89
N LYS A 431 75.91 -43.73 51.34
CA LYS A 431 74.95 -42.84 50.69
C LYS A 431 74.60 -43.41 49.30
N THR A 432 73.46 -44.10 49.22
CA THR A 432 72.86 -44.58 47.97
C THR A 432 72.28 -43.40 47.19
N LYS A 433 72.69 -43.22 45.93
CA LYS A 433 72.03 -42.30 44.99
C LYS A 433 70.95 -43.08 44.24
N SER A 434 69.74 -43.11 44.80
CA SER A 434 68.58 -43.76 44.18
C SER A 434 67.72 -42.81 43.35
N ASP A 435 68.08 -41.51 43.30
CA ASP A 435 67.32 -40.42 42.67
C ASP A 435 65.82 -40.38 43.04
N LYS A 436 65.44 -40.98 44.18
CA LYS A 436 64.06 -41.15 44.64
C LYS A 436 63.29 -39.82 44.73
N LYS A 437 63.95 -38.74 45.15
CA LYS A 437 63.34 -37.41 45.23
C LYS A 437 63.04 -36.82 43.84
N THR A 438 63.94 -37.02 42.89
CA THR A 438 63.80 -36.58 41.50
C THR A 438 62.71 -37.39 40.81
N ARG A 439 62.72 -38.72 40.95
CA ARG A 439 61.65 -39.62 40.44
C ARG A 439 60.28 -39.22 40.98
N ARG A 440 60.15 -38.95 42.28
CA ARG A 440 58.86 -38.50 42.87
C ARG A 440 58.39 -37.16 42.29
N LYS A 441 59.33 -36.25 41.99
CA LYS A 441 59.04 -34.95 41.38
C LYS A 441 58.56 -35.13 39.93
N ASP A 442 59.28 -35.90 39.12
CA ASP A 442 58.93 -36.16 37.72
C ASP A 442 57.60 -36.92 37.61
N GLN A 443 57.36 -37.87 38.52
CA GLN A 443 56.07 -38.56 38.63
C GLN A 443 54.92 -37.60 38.96
N SER A 444 55.12 -36.67 39.91
CA SER A 444 54.11 -35.65 40.21
C SER A 444 53.88 -34.67 39.04
N GLU A 445 54.91 -34.39 38.27
CA GLU A 445 54.84 -33.52 37.09
C GLU A 445 54.09 -34.20 35.93
N ILE A 446 54.30 -35.49 35.70
CA ILE A 446 53.52 -36.29 34.74
C ILE A 446 52.03 -36.31 35.13
N VAL A 447 51.71 -36.57 36.40
CA VAL A 447 50.32 -36.56 36.89
C VAL A 447 49.67 -35.18 36.69
N TYR A 448 50.42 -34.10 36.93
CA TYR A 448 49.96 -32.74 36.67
C TYR A 448 49.68 -32.49 35.18
N LEU A 449 50.58 -32.92 34.29
CA LEU A 449 50.40 -32.78 32.84
C LEU A 449 49.18 -33.57 32.32
N TYR A 450 48.94 -34.77 32.83
CA TYR A 450 47.71 -35.52 32.53
C TYR A 450 46.46 -34.78 33.01
N GLY A 451 46.50 -34.15 34.19
CA GLY A 451 45.41 -33.31 34.68
C GLY A 451 45.13 -32.09 33.77
N GLU A 452 46.17 -31.44 33.25
CA GLU A 452 46.03 -30.35 32.27
C GLU A 452 45.52 -30.85 30.91
N TYR A 453 45.98 -32.01 30.45
CA TYR A 453 45.50 -32.63 29.21
C TYR A 453 44.00 -32.94 29.27
N ASP A 454 43.55 -33.59 30.35
CA ASP A 454 42.12 -33.89 30.56
C ASP A 454 41.28 -32.62 30.68
N ARG A 455 41.83 -31.56 31.28
CA ARG A 455 41.19 -30.25 31.34
C ARG A 455 41.00 -29.65 29.95
N TYR A 456 42.02 -29.65 29.09
CA TYR A 456 41.89 -29.15 27.72
C TYR A 456 40.89 -29.97 26.90
N LYS A 457 40.86 -31.31 27.10
CA LYS A 457 39.88 -32.17 26.44
C LYS A 457 38.44 -31.80 26.81
N LYS A 458 38.14 -31.65 28.11
CA LYS A 458 36.82 -31.21 28.58
C LYS A 458 36.45 -29.82 28.07
N MET A 459 37.41 -28.90 28.09
CA MET A 459 37.19 -27.53 27.60
C MET A 459 36.85 -27.51 26.10
N ILE A 460 37.49 -28.36 25.29
CA ILE A 460 37.15 -28.49 23.86
C ILE A 460 35.73 -29.04 23.69
N GLU A 461 35.37 -30.09 24.41
CA GLU A 461 34.02 -30.68 24.35
C GLU A 461 32.92 -29.66 24.75
N GLU A 462 33.15 -28.90 25.83
CA GLU A 462 32.25 -27.83 26.27
C GLU A 462 32.11 -26.72 25.20
N LEU A 463 33.24 -26.22 24.66
CA LEU A 463 33.25 -25.20 23.62
C LEU A 463 32.57 -25.67 22.32
N GLU A 464 32.71 -26.94 21.94
CA GLU A 464 32.06 -27.52 20.76
C GLU A 464 30.53 -27.61 20.94
N ILE A 465 30.05 -27.94 22.14
CA ILE A 465 28.61 -27.91 22.48
C ILE A 465 28.08 -26.48 22.41
N GLU A 466 28.75 -25.53 23.06
CA GLU A 466 28.35 -24.12 23.04
C GLU A 466 28.35 -23.52 21.63
N LYS A 467 29.37 -23.84 20.83
CA LYS A 467 29.44 -23.44 19.42
C LYS A 467 28.24 -23.96 18.64
N LYS A 468 27.86 -25.23 18.83
CA LYS A 468 26.71 -25.81 18.12
C LYS A 468 25.42 -25.08 18.47
N VAL A 469 25.18 -24.79 19.74
CA VAL A 469 24.02 -23.99 20.20
C VAL A 469 24.04 -22.59 19.58
N ALA A 470 25.21 -21.95 19.49
CA ALA A 470 25.35 -20.63 18.86
C ALA A 470 25.07 -20.66 17.34
N ILE A 471 25.51 -21.71 16.64
CA ILE A 471 25.22 -21.91 15.20
C ILE A 471 23.73 -22.11 14.97
N ASP A 472 23.08 -22.95 15.79
CA ASP A 472 21.64 -23.19 15.69
C ASP A 472 20.86 -21.88 15.90
N LEU A 473 21.28 -21.06 16.88
CA LEU A 473 20.69 -19.74 17.13
C LEU A 473 20.94 -18.76 15.96
N LEU A 474 22.13 -18.76 15.37
CA LEU A 474 22.46 -17.94 14.20
C LEU A 474 21.56 -18.29 13.01
N ALA A 475 21.31 -19.58 12.76
CA ALA A 475 20.42 -20.03 11.70
C ALA A 475 18.98 -19.53 11.90
N ILE A 476 18.48 -19.51 13.14
CA ILE A 476 17.16 -18.95 13.47
C ILE A 476 17.11 -17.45 13.14
N TYR A 477 18.15 -16.70 13.50
CA TYR A 477 18.19 -15.24 13.26
C TYR A 477 18.33 -14.92 11.78
N GLN A 478 19.14 -15.67 11.04
CA GLN A 478 19.27 -15.54 9.58
C GLN A 478 17.94 -15.82 8.89
N ARG A 479 17.24 -16.91 9.25
CA ARG A 479 15.92 -17.21 8.67
C ARG A 479 14.90 -16.09 8.92
N ARG A 480 14.91 -15.48 10.11
CA ARG A 480 14.06 -14.32 10.42
C ARG A 480 14.47 -13.08 9.61
N LEU A 481 15.76 -12.85 9.42
CA LEU A 481 16.27 -11.77 8.59
C LEU A 481 15.85 -11.93 7.13
N ASP A 482 15.93 -13.15 6.58
CA ASP A 482 15.49 -13.45 5.22
C ASP A 482 13.99 -13.17 5.03
N VAL A 483 13.17 -13.57 6.00
CA VAL A 483 11.72 -13.25 6.00
C VAL A 483 11.50 -11.73 6.00
N TYR A 484 12.22 -10.97 6.81
CA TYR A 484 12.06 -9.52 6.87
C TYR A 484 12.56 -8.83 5.59
N LYS A 485 13.69 -9.27 5.02
CA LYS A 485 14.20 -8.75 3.75
C LYS A 485 13.26 -9.07 2.60
N MET A 486 12.68 -10.27 2.58
CA MET A 486 11.68 -10.65 1.58
C MET A 486 10.40 -9.81 1.71
N ALA A 487 9.90 -9.57 2.93
CA ALA A 487 8.74 -8.72 3.16
C ALA A 487 9.01 -7.25 2.77
N MET A 488 10.24 -6.75 2.98
CA MET A 488 10.63 -5.41 2.55
C MET A 488 10.84 -5.36 1.04
N GLY A 489 11.26 -6.43 0.37
CA GLY A 489 11.63 -6.40 -1.04
C GLY A 489 13.04 -5.85 -1.27
N LEU A 490 13.67 -6.31 -2.35
CA LEU A 490 15.11 -6.15 -2.56
C LEU A 490 15.47 -4.93 -3.42
N ASN A 491 14.69 -4.62 -4.46
CA ASN A 491 15.03 -3.57 -5.43
C ASN A 491 14.11 -2.36 -5.25
N TRP A 492 14.58 -1.37 -4.50
CA TRP A 492 13.82 -0.15 -4.24
C TRP A 492 13.86 0.75 -5.47
N VAL A 493 12.70 1.22 -5.92
CA VAL A 493 12.63 2.11 -7.07
C VAL A 493 12.89 3.54 -6.62
N GLU A 494 13.84 4.20 -7.28
CA GLU A 494 14.11 5.62 -7.04
C GLU A 494 12.93 6.50 -7.50
N PHE A 495 12.74 7.62 -6.80
CA PHE A 495 11.68 8.59 -7.10
C PHE A 495 12.19 10.01 -7.11
N THR A 496 11.45 10.88 -7.79
CA THR A 496 11.56 12.33 -7.70
C THR A 496 10.27 12.90 -7.11
N GLU A 497 10.39 13.81 -6.15
CA GLU A 497 9.26 14.46 -5.49
C GLU A 497 9.09 15.89 -5.99
N LYS A 498 7.84 16.30 -6.21
CA LYS A 498 7.45 17.69 -6.50
C LYS A 498 6.10 17.99 -5.86
N ASP A 499 6.12 18.73 -4.75
CA ASP A 499 4.93 19.22 -4.05
C ASP A 499 4.01 18.06 -3.58
N GLY A 500 4.60 17.00 -3.04
CA GLY A 500 3.91 15.78 -2.62
C GLY A 500 3.48 14.86 -3.77
N PHE A 501 3.85 15.16 -5.02
CA PHE A 501 3.71 14.23 -6.14
C PHE A 501 5.03 13.49 -6.36
N TYR A 502 5.00 12.18 -6.19
CA TYR A 502 6.16 11.31 -6.37
C TYR A 502 6.07 10.63 -7.72
N THR A 503 7.12 10.76 -8.53
CA THR A 503 7.27 10.05 -9.80
C THR A 503 8.43 9.09 -9.70
N PHE A 504 8.16 7.80 -9.84
CA PHE A 504 9.16 6.74 -9.80
C PHE A 504 9.90 6.62 -11.15
N ALA A 505 11.08 6.01 -11.12
CA ALA A 505 11.94 5.86 -12.31
C ALA A 505 11.28 5.13 -13.49
N ASP A 506 10.25 4.32 -13.25
CA ASP A 506 9.48 3.63 -14.27
C ASP A 506 8.19 4.35 -14.69
N SER A 507 8.06 5.62 -14.32
CA SER A 507 6.91 6.49 -14.56
C SER A 507 5.65 6.13 -13.77
N SER A 508 5.69 5.16 -12.85
CA SER A 508 4.62 5.01 -11.85
C SER A 508 4.59 6.25 -10.96
N THR A 509 3.43 6.60 -10.41
CA THR A 509 3.26 7.82 -9.60
C THR A 509 2.57 7.54 -8.28
N PHE A 510 2.88 8.31 -7.25
CA PHE A 510 2.15 8.33 -5.99
C PHE A 510 1.84 9.78 -5.59
N ASP A 511 0.59 10.05 -5.24
CA ASP A 511 0.15 11.38 -4.82
C ASP A 511 -0.16 11.40 -3.32
N LEU A 512 0.59 12.19 -2.56
CA LEU A 512 0.41 12.31 -1.11
C LEU A 512 -0.97 12.85 -0.72
N TYR A 513 -1.58 13.73 -1.53
CA TYR A 513 -2.83 14.40 -1.17
C TYR A 513 -4.07 13.59 -1.54
N THR A 514 -3.92 12.59 -2.42
CA THR A 514 -5.01 11.67 -2.77
C THR A 514 -4.78 10.25 -2.28
N GLN A 515 -3.56 9.93 -1.84
CA GLN A 515 -3.12 8.59 -1.44
C GLN A 515 -3.25 7.54 -2.56
N GLU A 516 -3.23 7.99 -3.81
CA GLU A 516 -3.30 7.14 -5.00
C GLU A 516 -1.91 6.81 -5.53
N PHE A 517 -1.61 5.51 -5.62
CA PHE A 517 -0.52 4.98 -6.43
C PHE A 517 -1.06 4.57 -7.80
N THR A 518 -0.42 5.01 -8.88
CA THR A 518 -0.86 4.71 -10.25
C THR A 518 0.24 4.02 -11.04
N PHE A 519 -0.06 2.81 -11.53
CA PHE A 519 0.72 2.19 -12.59
C PHE A 519 0.31 2.75 -13.95
N GLN A 520 1.28 2.89 -14.84
CA GLN A 520 1.04 3.29 -16.22
C GLN A 520 0.14 2.30 -16.96
N ALA A 521 -0.51 2.80 -18.01
CA ALA A 521 -1.44 2.00 -18.80
C ALA A 521 -0.68 0.95 -19.61
N ASP A 522 -0.97 -0.32 -19.34
CA ASP A 522 -0.38 -1.46 -20.03
C ASP A 522 -1.41 -2.18 -20.90
N THR A 523 -0.95 -2.86 -21.94
CA THR A 523 -1.82 -3.68 -22.79
C THR A 523 -2.21 -5.00 -22.11
N LEU A 524 -1.29 -5.58 -21.33
CA LEU A 524 -1.46 -6.87 -20.68
C LEU A 524 -1.66 -6.70 -19.17
N LYS A 525 -2.47 -7.59 -18.60
CA LYS A 525 -2.54 -7.76 -17.14
C LYS A 525 -1.22 -8.33 -16.64
N THR A 526 -0.72 -7.81 -15.53
CA THR A 526 0.51 -8.27 -14.89
C THR A 526 0.29 -8.39 -13.38
N PRO A 527 0.76 -9.47 -12.74
CA PRO A 527 0.59 -9.65 -11.31
C PRO A 527 1.49 -8.70 -10.53
N PHE A 528 1.01 -8.29 -9.36
CA PHE A 528 1.78 -7.56 -8.35
C PHE A 528 1.23 -7.84 -6.96
N GLU A 529 2.03 -7.57 -5.94
CA GLU A 529 1.68 -7.83 -4.54
C GLU A 529 1.67 -6.53 -3.74
N VAL A 530 0.79 -6.45 -2.75
CA VAL A 530 0.76 -5.39 -1.73
C VAL A 530 0.91 -6.03 -0.36
N ARG A 531 1.96 -5.65 0.37
CA ARG A 531 2.28 -6.16 1.70
C ARG A 531 2.07 -5.07 2.74
N LEU A 532 1.28 -5.37 3.78
CA LEU A 532 1.16 -4.53 4.96
C LEU A 532 2.07 -5.10 6.06
N ILE A 533 2.91 -4.28 6.68
CA ILE A 533 3.90 -4.75 7.65
C ILE A 533 3.60 -4.17 9.03
N ALA A 534 3.21 -5.04 9.98
CA ALA A 534 3.17 -4.71 11.40
C ALA A 534 4.58 -4.81 11.98
N ILE A 535 5.13 -3.68 12.42
CA ILE A 535 6.51 -3.61 12.92
C ILE A 535 6.59 -4.24 14.31
N PRO A 536 7.42 -5.29 14.52
CA PRO A 536 7.57 -5.91 15.83
C PRO A 536 8.20 -4.95 16.83
N SER A 537 7.88 -5.12 18.11
CA SER A 537 8.45 -4.32 19.22
C SER A 537 9.98 -4.38 19.31
N GLY A 538 10.57 -5.49 18.86
CA GLY A 538 12.01 -5.64 18.67
C GLY A 538 12.32 -6.66 17.57
N PRO A 539 13.58 -6.77 17.12
CA PRO A 539 13.97 -7.63 16.00
C PRO A 539 13.73 -9.12 16.25
N LEU A 540 13.56 -9.53 17.50
CA LEU A 540 13.30 -10.90 17.91
C LEU A 540 11.92 -11.09 18.55
N SER A 541 11.14 -10.02 18.69
CA SER A 541 9.84 -10.08 19.36
C SER A 541 8.76 -10.60 18.41
N ASP A 542 7.85 -11.39 18.96
CA ASP A 542 6.63 -11.80 18.26
C ASP A 542 5.47 -10.82 18.52
N ASN A 543 5.62 -9.82 19.40
CA ASN A 543 4.58 -8.83 19.65
C ASN A 543 4.72 -7.65 18.68
N ALA A 544 3.63 -7.29 18.01
CA ALA A 544 3.58 -6.23 17.02
C ALA A 544 2.23 -5.51 17.14
N ASP A 545 2.29 -4.20 17.31
CA ASP A 545 1.08 -3.38 17.40
C ASP A 545 0.31 -3.47 16.08
N GLU A 546 -1.01 -3.41 16.20
CA GLU A 546 -1.93 -3.55 15.07
C GLU A 546 -1.87 -2.33 14.12
N VAL A 547 -1.85 -2.64 12.83
CA VAL A 547 -2.02 -1.69 11.73
C VAL A 547 -3.11 -2.21 10.80
N MET A 548 -3.94 -1.30 10.31
CA MET A 548 -5.09 -1.62 9.48
C MET A 548 -5.02 -0.80 8.20
N LEU A 549 -5.32 -1.42 7.07
CA LEU A 549 -5.25 -0.84 5.75
C LEU A 549 -6.48 -1.20 4.95
N HIS A 550 -7.04 -0.19 4.30
CA HIS A 550 -7.95 -0.31 3.19
C HIS A 550 -7.14 -0.09 1.90
N VAL A 551 -7.25 -1.06 0.99
CA VAL A 551 -6.69 -0.99 -0.36
C VAL A 551 -7.83 -1.09 -1.36
N ASN A 552 -7.89 -0.14 -2.29
CA ASN A 552 -8.84 -0.19 -3.38
C ASN A 552 -8.10 -0.14 -4.72
N LEU A 553 -8.40 -1.09 -5.60
CA LEU A 553 -7.89 -1.15 -6.97
C LEU A 553 -9.01 -0.82 -7.93
N ILE A 554 -8.80 0.21 -8.75
CA ILE A 554 -9.77 0.68 -9.74
C ILE A 554 -9.09 0.95 -11.07
N ASP A 555 -9.81 0.64 -12.16
CA ASP A 555 -9.40 1.07 -13.50
C ASP A 555 -9.76 2.53 -13.80
N SER A 556 -8.86 3.21 -14.49
CA SER A 556 -9.09 4.58 -14.94
C SER A 556 -8.66 4.81 -16.38
N LYS A 557 -9.44 5.63 -17.08
CA LYS A 557 -9.03 6.14 -18.39
C LYS A 557 -8.04 7.28 -18.17
N PRO A 558 -7.00 7.42 -19.01
CA PRO A 558 -6.16 8.61 -18.99
C PRO A 558 -6.99 9.90 -19.04
N GLY A 559 -6.69 10.84 -18.14
CA GLY A 559 -7.37 12.14 -18.05
C GLY A 559 -8.77 12.13 -17.43
N PHE A 560 -9.13 11.09 -16.66
CA PHE A 560 -10.43 11.00 -15.98
C PHE A 560 -10.64 12.07 -14.90
N ASP A 561 -9.56 12.57 -14.30
CA ASP A 561 -9.53 13.58 -13.25
C ASP A 561 -9.55 15.03 -13.78
N ALA A 562 -9.72 15.19 -15.10
CA ALA A 562 -9.92 16.50 -15.70
C ALA A 562 -11.24 17.12 -15.22
N ARG A 563 -11.17 18.34 -14.70
CA ARG A 563 -12.36 19.08 -14.21
C ARG A 563 -13.27 19.49 -15.35
N VAL A 564 -12.71 19.92 -16.48
CA VAL A 564 -13.47 20.08 -17.72
C VAL A 564 -13.02 18.99 -18.67
N GLN A 565 -13.95 18.11 -19.07
CA GLN A 565 -13.69 17.02 -20.00
C GLN A 565 -14.68 17.09 -21.17
N LEU A 566 -14.22 17.57 -22.32
CA LEU A 566 -15.02 17.61 -23.54
C LEU A 566 -14.50 16.55 -24.52
N ASN A 567 -15.29 15.50 -24.72
CA ASN A 567 -15.05 14.47 -25.72
C ASN A 567 -15.99 14.67 -26.91
N LEU A 568 -15.51 15.43 -27.89
CA LEU A 568 -16.25 15.77 -29.10
C LEU A 568 -16.03 14.68 -30.15
N VAL A 569 -17.06 13.88 -30.41
CA VAL A 569 -17.06 12.86 -31.46
C VAL A 569 -17.80 13.38 -32.68
N ASP A 570 -17.14 13.32 -33.83
CA ASP A 570 -17.64 13.74 -35.14
C ASP A 570 -18.23 15.16 -35.22
N GLN A 571 -17.66 16.12 -34.48
CA GLN A 571 -18.06 17.53 -34.60
C GLN A 571 -17.45 18.23 -35.82
N PHE A 572 -16.45 17.61 -36.44
CA PHE A 572 -15.80 18.11 -37.64
C PHE A 572 -16.09 17.20 -38.83
N GLU A 573 -16.55 17.75 -39.94
CA GLU A 573 -16.62 17.00 -41.19
C GLU A 573 -15.21 16.54 -41.63
N SER A 574 -15.13 15.37 -42.27
CA SER A 574 -13.89 14.69 -42.67
C SER A 574 -12.82 15.61 -43.29
N ASN A 575 -13.18 16.60 -44.12
CA ASN A 575 -12.25 17.54 -44.77
C ASN A 575 -12.41 19.01 -44.35
N LYS A 576 -12.99 19.27 -43.17
CA LYS A 576 -13.21 20.63 -42.65
C LYS A 576 -12.71 20.77 -41.21
N TRP A 577 -12.48 22.01 -40.82
CA TRP A 577 -12.04 22.40 -39.48
C TRP A 577 -12.92 23.50 -38.85
N GLU A 578 -14.07 23.81 -39.45
CA GLU A 578 -15.04 24.75 -38.90
C GLU A 578 -15.81 24.10 -37.74
N LEU A 579 -16.01 24.84 -36.65
CA LEU A 579 -16.75 24.40 -35.47
C LEU A 579 -17.88 25.39 -35.16
N ASN A 580 -19.11 25.00 -35.48
CA ASN A 580 -20.28 25.86 -35.31
C ASN A 580 -21.07 25.58 -34.02
N THR A 581 -20.78 24.47 -33.35
CA THR A 581 -21.42 24.11 -32.08
C THR A 581 -20.72 24.76 -30.89
N PRO A 582 -21.45 25.10 -29.82
CA PRO A 582 -20.84 25.55 -28.57
C PRO A 582 -20.06 24.39 -27.91
N LEU A 583 -18.90 24.70 -27.33
CA LEU A 583 -18.06 23.74 -26.65
C LEU A 583 -18.55 23.45 -25.23
N LEU A 584 -18.89 24.51 -24.49
CA LEU A 584 -19.31 24.44 -23.09
C LEU A 584 -20.84 24.52 -22.98
N GLN A 585 -21.39 23.71 -22.08
CA GLN A 585 -22.82 23.64 -21.79
C GLN A 585 -23.11 24.09 -20.35
N GLN A 586 -24.38 24.30 -20.01
CA GLN A 586 -24.78 24.75 -18.67
C GLN A 586 -24.34 23.78 -17.55
N LYS A 587 -24.27 22.47 -17.85
CA LYS A 587 -23.75 21.44 -16.94
C LYS A 587 -22.28 21.66 -16.57
N ASP A 588 -21.49 22.32 -17.41
CA ASP A 588 -20.07 22.55 -17.18
C ASP A 588 -19.81 23.78 -16.30
N SER A 589 -20.87 24.50 -15.90
CA SER A 589 -20.77 25.78 -15.19
C SER A 589 -19.98 25.71 -13.88
N VAL A 590 -20.14 24.64 -13.10
CA VAL A 590 -19.40 24.47 -11.83
C VAL A 590 -17.91 24.26 -12.10
N SER A 591 -17.56 23.38 -13.04
CA SER A 591 -16.17 23.11 -13.40
C SER A 591 -15.48 24.33 -14.03
N VAL A 592 -16.21 25.12 -14.84
CA VAL A 592 -15.72 26.40 -15.39
C VAL A 592 -15.45 27.43 -14.29
N ARG A 593 -16.33 27.53 -13.28
CA ARG A 593 -16.09 28.40 -12.13
C ARG A 593 -14.84 28.01 -11.35
N GLN A 594 -14.62 26.71 -11.13
CA GLN A 594 -13.39 26.24 -10.48
C GLN A 594 -12.14 26.55 -11.30
N PHE A 595 -12.21 26.41 -12.62
CA PHE A 595 -11.11 26.81 -13.50
C PHE A 595 -10.80 28.31 -13.37
N PHE A 596 -11.83 29.15 -13.25
CA PHE A 596 -11.65 30.58 -13.00
C PHE A 596 -11.07 30.88 -11.61
N GLU A 597 -11.53 30.21 -10.55
CA GLU A 597 -10.94 30.30 -9.22
C GLU A 597 -9.45 29.96 -9.25
N ALA A 598 -9.06 28.90 -9.96
CA ALA A 598 -7.66 28.53 -10.14
C ALA A 598 -6.87 29.61 -10.90
N LEU A 599 -7.45 30.19 -11.95
CA LEU A 599 -6.82 31.29 -12.69
C LEU A 599 -6.66 32.59 -11.87
N LEU A 600 -7.47 32.78 -10.83
CA LEU A 600 -7.30 33.90 -9.89
C LEU A 600 -6.09 33.67 -8.95
N ASP A 601 -5.76 32.41 -8.65
CA ASP A 601 -4.59 32.09 -7.85
C ASP A 601 -3.29 32.24 -8.66
N LYS A 602 -2.57 33.34 -8.40
CA LYS A 602 -1.30 33.68 -9.07
C LYS A 602 -0.16 32.69 -8.78
N LYS A 603 -0.28 31.82 -7.76
CA LYS A 603 0.75 30.83 -7.42
C LYS A 603 0.70 29.60 -8.31
N LEU A 604 -0.48 29.25 -8.81
CA LEU A 604 -0.63 28.12 -9.74
C LEU A 604 -0.02 28.52 -11.08
N ASN A 605 0.72 27.63 -11.73
CA ASN A 605 1.15 27.86 -13.11
C ASN A 605 0.02 27.49 -14.08
N PHE A 606 -0.09 28.18 -15.21
CA PHE A 606 -1.06 27.83 -16.26
C PHE A 606 -0.32 27.44 -17.54
N ASP A 607 -0.38 26.16 -17.88
CA ASP A 607 0.25 25.57 -19.04
C ASP A 607 -0.80 25.06 -20.03
N VAL A 608 -0.46 25.11 -21.32
CA VAL A 608 -1.35 24.69 -22.41
C VAL A 608 -0.58 23.76 -23.32
N ILE A 609 -1.11 22.57 -23.52
CA ILE A 609 -0.58 21.61 -24.49
C ILE A 609 -1.62 21.39 -25.58
N SER A 610 -1.23 21.69 -26.82
CA SER A 610 -2.14 21.57 -27.96
C SER A 610 -1.52 20.71 -29.06
N ARG A 611 -2.21 19.62 -29.42
CA ARG A 611 -1.67 18.58 -30.30
C ARG A 611 -2.63 18.24 -31.44
N GLY A 612 -2.20 18.54 -32.66
CA GLY A 612 -2.74 17.94 -33.88
C GLY A 612 -2.10 16.57 -34.10
N GLN A 613 -2.83 15.50 -33.77
CA GLN A 613 -2.29 14.15 -33.71
C GLN A 613 -2.34 13.40 -35.05
N GLY A 614 -2.90 14.00 -36.10
CA GLY A 614 -3.06 13.39 -37.40
C GLY A 614 -4.08 12.25 -37.38
N VAL A 615 -3.77 11.15 -38.06
CA VAL A 615 -4.64 9.97 -38.17
C VAL A 615 -4.75 9.28 -36.81
N GLY A 616 -5.99 9.13 -36.32
CA GLY A 616 -6.30 8.42 -35.09
C GLY A 616 -6.34 6.90 -35.29
N LYS A 617 -5.96 6.17 -34.25
CA LYS A 617 -6.12 4.71 -34.10
C LYS A 617 -6.80 4.44 -32.77
N TRP A 618 -7.77 3.54 -32.76
CA TRP A 618 -8.40 3.07 -31.52
C TRP A 618 -7.50 2.04 -30.84
N ASN A 619 -7.09 2.28 -29.59
CA ASN A 619 -6.26 1.34 -28.82
C ASN A 619 -7.08 0.41 -27.90
N GLY A 620 -8.41 0.43 -27.97
CA GLY A 620 -9.28 -0.30 -27.06
C GLY A 620 -9.95 0.59 -26.01
N SER A 621 -9.29 1.68 -25.60
CA SER A 621 -9.75 2.59 -24.55
C SER A 621 -9.97 4.01 -25.05
N ASN A 622 -9.02 4.55 -25.81
CA ASN A 622 -9.01 5.91 -26.33
C ASN A 622 -8.48 5.96 -27.78
N VAL A 623 -8.70 7.10 -28.44
CA VAL A 623 -8.04 7.39 -29.72
C VAL A 623 -6.62 7.86 -29.45
N VAL A 624 -5.65 7.20 -30.06
CA VAL A 624 -4.23 7.55 -30.02
C VAL A 624 -3.73 7.84 -31.42
N ARG A 625 -2.60 8.52 -31.53
CA ARG A 625 -1.96 8.75 -32.83
C ARG A 625 -1.55 7.42 -33.47
N ASN A 626 -1.86 7.26 -34.75
CA ASN A 626 -1.35 6.13 -35.52
C ASN A 626 0.13 6.36 -35.87
N SER A 627 1.03 5.53 -35.35
CA SER A 627 2.48 5.61 -35.59
C SER A 627 2.84 5.56 -37.06
N ASP A 628 2.11 4.73 -37.81
CA ASP A 628 2.42 4.40 -39.20
C ASP A 628 1.81 5.44 -40.17
N ARG A 629 0.99 6.36 -39.64
CA ARG A 629 0.30 7.44 -40.39
C ARG A 629 -0.38 6.94 -41.67
N THR A 630 -0.91 5.71 -41.65
CA THR A 630 -1.53 5.09 -42.82
C THR A 630 -2.78 5.85 -43.25
N GLU A 631 -2.79 6.31 -44.49
CA GLU A 631 -3.93 7.00 -45.09
C GLU A 631 -4.57 6.18 -46.21
N TRP A 632 -5.89 6.26 -46.32
CA TRP A 632 -6.70 5.58 -47.32
C TRP A 632 -7.20 6.57 -48.36
N ASN A 633 -7.27 6.14 -49.62
CA ASN A 633 -7.76 7.00 -50.69
C ASN A 633 -9.28 7.26 -50.59
N ALA A 634 -10.04 6.33 -50.01
CA ALA A 634 -11.48 6.43 -49.78
C ALA A 634 -11.92 5.52 -48.62
N TYR A 635 -13.14 5.72 -48.12
CA TYR A 635 -13.79 4.75 -47.22
C TYR A 635 -14.01 3.40 -47.91
N LEU A 636 -14.23 2.35 -47.12
CA LEU A 636 -14.49 1.00 -47.65
C LEU A 636 -15.83 0.98 -48.41
N GLY A 637 -15.85 0.36 -49.59
CA GLY A 637 -17.03 0.26 -50.45
C GLY A 637 -16.68 0.34 -51.93
N GLY A 638 -17.33 -0.50 -52.73
CA GLY A 638 -17.20 -0.51 -54.19
C GLY A 638 -18.04 0.59 -54.85
N THR A 639 -19.14 0.98 -54.21
CA THR A 639 -20.05 2.05 -54.67
C THR A 639 -20.00 3.27 -53.75
N ASP A 640 -20.49 4.43 -54.23
CA ASP A 640 -20.51 5.66 -53.43
C ASP A 640 -21.49 5.57 -52.25
N GLU A 641 -22.60 4.84 -52.40
CA GLU A 641 -23.54 4.58 -51.30
C GLU A 641 -22.90 3.73 -50.18
N GLU A 642 -22.15 2.69 -50.55
CA GLU A 642 -21.40 1.86 -49.58
C GLU A 642 -20.33 2.67 -48.85
N ARG A 643 -19.62 3.56 -49.56
CA ARG A 643 -18.62 4.45 -48.97
C ARG A 643 -19.23 5.47 -48.02
N LEU A 644 -20.40 6.03 -48.36
CA LEU A 644 -21.14 6.93 -47.47
C LEU A 644 -21.64 6.21 -46.22
N LYS A 645 -22.13 4.98 -46.38
CA LYS A 645 -22.50 4.13 -45.23
C LYS A 645 -21.29 3.83 -44.35
N SER A 646 -20.15 3.49 -44.95
CA SER A 646 -18.89 3.24 -44.24
C SER A 646 -18.39 4.48 -43.51
N LYS A 647 -18.47 5.68 -44.11
CA LYS A 647 -18.14 6.95 -43.45
C LYS A 647 -18.92 7.14 -42.13
N MET A 648 -20.18 6.75 -42.12
CA MET A 648 -21.07 6.87 -40.96
C MET A 648 -20.96 5.69 -39.99
N ASP A 649 -20.04 4.75 -40.21
CA ASP A 649 -19.76 3.69 -39.26
C ASP A 649 -19.11 4.27 -37.99
N SER A 650 -19.62 3.82 -36.84
CA SER A 650 -19.08 4.07 -35.51
C SER A 650 -17.55 3.92 -35.42
N ALA A 651 -16.98 2.97 -36.17
CA ALA A 651 -15.56 2.69 -36.18
C ALA A 651 -14.70 3.84 -36.72
N TYR A 652 -15.22 4.65 -37.66
CA TYR A 652 -14.55 5.84 -38.20
C TYR A 652 -15.02 7.12 -37.52
N LEU A 653 -16.30 7.23 -37.17
CA LEU A 653 -16.84 8.36 -36.42
C LEU A 653 -16.04 8.59 -35.12
N ARG A 654 -15.74 7.52 -34.38
CA ARG A 654 -14.95 7.61 -33.15
C ARG A 654 -13.53 8.15 -33.36
N LEU A 655 -12.93 7.97 -34.55
CA LEU A 655 -11.58 8.44 -34.86
C LEU A 655 -11.56 9.94 -35.18
N ARG A 656 -12.68 10.50 -35.64
CA ARG A 656 -12.90 11.94 -35.79
C ARG A 656 -13.21 12.57 -34.43
N SER A 657 -12.26 12.49 -33.51
CA SER A 657 -12.43 12.95 -32.14
C SER A 657 -11.59 14.17 -31.80
N THR A 658 -12.11 15.00 -30.90
CA THR A 658 -11.38 16.08 -30.24
C THR A 658 -11.60 15.96 -28.74
N GLN A 659 -10.52 16.07 -28.00
CA GLN A 659 -10.49 15.98 -26.54
C GLN A 659 -9.99 17.31 -25.99
N VAL A 660 -10.77 17.93 -25.12
CA VAL A 660 -10.38 19.12 -24.36
C VAL A 660 -10.45 18.78 -22.88
N ASN A 661 -9.31 18.80 -22.21
CA ASN A 661 -9.18 18.46 -20.80
C ASN A 661 -8.56 19.62 -20.02
N ILE A 662 -9.17 20.03 -18.91
CA ILE A 662 -8.60 21.00 -17.97
C ILE A 662 -8.35 20.32 -16.64
N PHE A 663 -7.07 20.21 -16.27
CA PHE A 663 -6.64 19.67 -14.99
C PHE A 663 -6.37 20.81 -14.01
N LEU A 664 -6.90 20.70 -12.79
CA LEU A 664 -6.76 21.69 -11.71
C LEU A 664 -6.06 21.07 -10.49
N ASN A 665 -4.93 20.43 -10.74
CA ASN A 665 -4.16 19.74 -9.69
C ASN A 665 -3.19 20.75 -9.06
N ARG A 666 -1.90 20.44 -8.98
CA ARG A 666 -0.83 21.35 -8.48
C ARG A 666 -0.52 22.54 -9.41
N GLY A 667 -1.38 22.77 -10.39
CA GLY A 667 -1.26 23.72 -11.47
C GLY A 667 -2.45 23.57 -12.41
N ILE A 668 -2.53 24.46 -13.38
CA ILE A 668 -3.58 24.47 -14.38
C ILE A 668 -2.98 23.96 -15.67
N LEU A 669 -3.47 22.83 -16.17
CA LEU A 669 -3.07 22.28 -17.46
C LEU A 669 -4.29 22.17 -18.37
N LEU A 670 -4.27 22.90 -19.48
CA LEU A 670 -5.24 22.74 -20.56
C LEU A 670 -4.62 21.89 -21.66
N GLU A 671 -5.20 20.73 -21.91
CA GLU A 671 -4.84 19.87 -23.03
C GLU A 671 -5.92 19.89 -24.12
N VAL A 672 -5.50 20.11 -25.37
CA VAL A 672 -6.36 19.97 -26.56
C VAL A 672 -5.72 18.98 -27.51
N ASN A 673 -6.38 17.85 -27.76
CA ASN A 673 -5.92 16.82 -28.68
C ASN A 673 -6.97 16.59 -29.77
N THR A 674 -6.57 16.64 -31.04
CA THR A 674 -7.49 16.39 -32.16
C THR A 674 -6.97 15.31 -33.09
N PHE A 675 -7.89 14.45 -33.53
CA PHE A 675 -7.64 13.32 -34.41
C PHE A 675 -8.50 13.39 -35.68
N THR A 676 -7.99 12.76 -36.73
CA THR A 676 -8.67 12.58 -38.02
C THR A 676 -8.88 11.10 -38.27
N ASP A 677 -9.85 10.77 -39.12
CA ASP A 677 -9.98 9.40 -39.64
C ASP A 677 -8.87 9.12 -40.69
N PRO A 678 -8.70 7.87 -41.16
CA PRO A 678 -7.59 7.56 -42.05
C PRO A 678 -7.80 8.04 -43.50
N VAL A 679 -8.94 8.65 -43.86
CA VAL A 679 -9.18 9.03 -45.26
C VAL A 679 -8.37 10.27 -45.62
N LYS A 680 -7.71 10.25 -46.77
CA LYS A 680 -6.86 11.35 -47.24
C LYS A 680 -7.65 12.65 -47.38
N THR A 681 -7.03 13.73 -46.92
CA THR A 681 -7.50 15.08 -47.16
C THR A 681 -6.72 15.76 -48.27
N ASN A 682 -7.41 16.60 -49.05
CA ASN A 682 -6.83 17.38 -50.14
C ASN A 682 -6.41 18.80 -49.69
N LEU A 683 -6.41 19.07 -48.39
CA LEU A 683 -6.06 20.38 -47.85
C LEU A 683 -4.57 20.68 -47.99
N LYS A 684 -4.27 21.92 -48.39
CA LYS A 684 -2.92 22.46 -48.50
C LYS A 684 -2.82 23.71 -47.64
N ALA A 685 -1.63 23.94 -47.07
CA ALA A 685 -1.41 25.16 -46.30
C ALA A 685 -1.34 26.36 -47.26
N PRO A 686 -2.16 27.41 -47.06
CA PRO A 686 -2.09 28.61 -47.88
C PRO A 686 -0.81 29.43 -47.57
N ASN A 687 -0.23 29.24 -46.37
CA ASN A 687 0.99 29.89 -45.95
C ASN A 687 2.22 29.07 -46.41
N GLU A 688 3.09 29.70 -47.21
CA GLU A 688 4.29 29.07 -47.78
C GLU A 688 5.28 28.57 -46.70
N THR A 689 5.39 29.27 -45.56
CA THR A 689 6.30 28.85 -44.48
C THR A 689 5.83 27.56 -43.83
N ILE A 690 4.51 27.45 -43.57
CA ILE A 690 3.88 26.26 -43.03
C ILE A 690 4.02 25.12 -44.04
N GLN A 691 3.71 25.36 -45.31
CA GLN A 691 3.83 24.33 -46.35
C GLN A 691 5.27 23.80 -46.48
N THR A 692 6.27 24.66 -46.34
CA THR A 692 7.69 24.27 -46.38
C THR A 692 8.06 23.35 -45.21
N GLU A 693 7.62 23.67 -43.99
CA GLU A 693 7.86 22.83 -42.82
C GLU A 693 7.10 21.50 -42.85
N LEU A 694 5.85 21.48 -43.36
CA LEU A 694 5.11 20.25 -43.60
C LEU A 694 5.86 19.31 -44.57
N ASN A 695 6.38 19.87 -45.67
CA ASN A 695 7.15 19.11 -46.66
C ASN A 695 8.48 18.58 -46.09
N LYS A 696 9.20 19.41 -45.32
CA LYS A 696 10.48 19.06 -44.67
C LYS A 696 10.35 17.81 -43.79
N TYR A 697 9.28 17.71 -43.02
CA TYR A 697 9.04 16.57 -42.11
C TYR A 697 8.13 15.49 -42.70
N ARG A 698 7.79 15.59 -43.99
CA ARG A 698 6.93 14.64 -44.71
C ARG A 698 5.59 14.42 -43.99
N LEU A 699 4.99 15.51 -43.52
CA LEU A 699 3.71 15.51 -42.82
C LEU A 699 2.57 15.35 -43.84
N THR A 700 1.54 14.61 -43.45
CA THR A 700 0.41 14.35 -44.35
C THR A 700 -0.63 15.48 -44.27
N GLY A 701 -1.58 15.48 -45.19
CA GLY A 701 -2.71 16.41 -45.13
C GLY A 701 -3.49 16.25 -43.83
N ASN A 702 -3.64 15.02 -43.32
CA ASN A 702 -4.34 14.73 -42.07
C ASN A 702 -3.59 15.24 -40.84
N ASP A 703 -2.24 15.21 -40.85
CA ASP A 703 -1.44 15.89 -39.82
C ASP A 703 -1.78 17.39 -39.80
N TYR A 704 -1.85 18.05 -40.96
CA TYR A 704 -2.19 19.47 -41.06
C TYR A 704 -3.65 19.77 -40.67
N LEU A 705 -4.61 18.98 -41.15
CA LEU A 705 -6.03 19.12 -40.81
C LEU A 705 -6.28 18.98 -39.31
N SER A 706 -5.64 18.01 -38.66
CA SER A 706 -5.76 17.85 -37.20
C SER A 706 -5.24 19.09 -36.46
N ALA A 707 -4.15 19.71 -36.92
CA ALA A 707 -3.62 20.94 -36.34
C ALA A 707 -4.56 22.15 -36.55
N LEU A 708 -5.18 22.26 -37.73
CA LEU A 708 -6.21 23.28 -38.00
C LEU A 708 -7.40 23.13 -37.06
N ARG A 709 -7.91 21.90 -36.87
CA ARG A 709 -9.02 21.65 -35.93
C ARG A 709 -8.64 22.01 -34.49
N THR A 710 -7.44 21.64 -34.04
CA THR A 710 -6.94 22.04 -32.71
C THR A 710 -6.89 23.56 -32.56
N ALA A 711 -6.43 24.29 -33.58
CA ALA A 711 -6.43 25.75 -33.59
C ALA A 711 -7.85 26.35 -33.50
N THR A 712 -8.81 25.81 -34.26
CA THR A 712 -10.22 26.23 -34.18
C THR A 712 -10.79 26.03 -32.77
N VAL A 713 -10.49 24.89 -32.14
CA VAL A 713 -10.97 24.58 -30.78
C VAL A 713 -10.40 25.57 -29.77
N ILE A 714 -9.11 25.90 -29.87
CA ILE A 714 -8.49 26.94 -29.02
C ILE A 714 -9.21 28.28 -29.20
N GLN A 715 -9.44 28.71 -30.45
CA GLN A 715 -10.11 29.97 -30.74
C GLN A 715 -11.53 30.01 -30.15
N LYS A 716 -12.29 28.94 -30.35
CA LYS A 716 -13.66 28.81 -29.85
C LYS A 716 -13.70 28.81 -28.32
N LEU A 717 -12.85 27.99 -27.68
CA LEU A 717 -12.73 27.88 -26.24
C LEU A 717 -12.34 29.23 -25.60
N LYS A 718 -11.37 29.95 -26.19
CA LYS A 718 -10.99 31.32 -25.79
C LYS A 718 -12.19 32.25 -25.81
N SER A 719 -12.98 32.23 -26.88
CA SER A 719 -14.15 33.11 -27.03
C SER A 719 -15.25 32.82 -26.00
N GLU A 720 -15.57 31.54 -25.78
CA GLU A 720 -16.63 31.13 -24.84
C GLU A 720 -16.22 31.41 -23.38
N LEU A 721 -15.00 31.06 -22.99
CA LEU A 721 -14.51 31.29 -21.64
C LEU A 721 -14.44 32.78 -21.29
N ASN A 722 -14.07 33.65 -22.24
CA ASN A 722 -14.07 35.10 -22.00
C ASN A 722 -15.48 35.64 -21.70
N VAL A 723 -16.50 35.15 -22.42
CA VAL A 723 -17.90 35.52 -22.17
C VAL A 723 -18.37 34.98 -20.81
N LEU A 724 -18.03 33.73 -20.48
CA LEU A 724 -18.41 33.10 -19.22
C LEU A 724 -17.71 33.76 -18.02
N ALA A 725 -16.46 34.18 -18.15
CA ALA A 725 -15.73 34.91 -17.11
C ALA A 725 -16.44 36.23 -16.75
N GLY A 726 -16.87 37.01 -17.76
CA GLY A 726 -17.65 38.22 -17.54
C GLY A 726 -19.05 37.97 -16.96
N THR A 727 -19.58 36.75 -17.09
CA THR A 727 -20.90 36.36 -16.56
C THR A 727 -20.83 35.82 -15.13
N TYR A 728 -19.77 35.07 -14.79
CA TYR A 728 -19.67 34.35 -13.51
C TYR A 728 -18.88 35.08 -12.43
N LEU A 729 -18.03 36.05 -12.80
CA LEU A 729 -17.14 36.74 -11.87
C LEU A 729 -17.49 38.23 -11.73
N SER A 730 -16.93 38.85 -10.71
CA SER A 730 -16.90 40.31 -10.61
C SER A 730 -16.12 40.91 -11.78
N ARG A 731 -16.38 42.18 -12.11
CA ARG A 731 -15.67 42.85 -13.22
C ARG A 731 -14.14 42.87 -13.02
N GLU A 732 -13.69 43.00 -11.77
CA GLU A 732 -12.27 43.03 -11.42
C GLU A 732 -11.62 41.66 -11.60
N ASP A 733 -12.26 40.61 -11.07
CA ASP A 733 -11.79 39.23 -11.18
C ASP A 733 -11.85 38.72 -12.62
N ALA A 734 -12.92 39.03 -13.35
CA ALA A 734 -13.08 38.69 -14.76
C ALA A 734 -11.92 39.24 -15.59
N LYS A 735 -11.50 40.49 -15.34
CA LYS A 735 -10.35 41.07 -16.03
C LYS A 735 -9.08 40.27 -15.79
N ILE A 736 -8.79 39.91 -14.54
CA ILE A 736 -7.59 39.13 -14.18
C ILE A 736 -7.60 37.78 -14.88
N VAL A 737 -8.72 37.07 -14.84
CA VAL A 737 -8.91 35.76 -15.48
C VAL A 737 -8.73 35.85 -16.99
N ILE A 738 -9.41 36.80 -17.64
CA ILE A 738 -9.34 37.00 -19.10
C ILE A 738 -7.92 37.35 -19.54
N ASP A 739 -7.25 38.28 -18.84
CA ASP A 739 -5.89 38.70 -19.18
C ASP A 739 -4.92 37.52 -19.07
N ARG A 740 -5.03 36.71 -18.01
CA ARG A 740 -4.19 35.54 -17.80
C ARG A 740 -4.46 34.43 -18.81
N LEU A 741 -5.74 34.13 -19.07
CA LEU A 741 -6.18 33.14 -20.06
C LEU A 741 -5.66 33.50 -21.45
N ASN A 742 -5.91 34.73 -21.89
CA ASN A 742 -5.52 35.21 -23.21
C ASN A 742 -4.00 35.25 -23.36
N LYS A 743 -3.27 35.75 -22.37
CA LYS A 743 -1.80 35.78 -22.39
C LYS A 743 -1.21 34.40 -22.67
N GLN A 744 -1.72 33.36 -22.01
CA GLN A 744 -1.21 32.01 -22.20
C GLN A 744 -1.68 31.40 -23.53
N LEU A 745 -2.96 31.55 -23.88
CA LEU A 745 -3.47 31.02 -25.15
C LEU A 745 -2.82 31.69 -26.37
N ASP A 746 -2.47 32.97 -26.30
CA ASP A 746 -1.92 33.70 -27.43
C ASP A 746 -0.48 33.31 -27.78
N VAL A 747 0.28 32.75 -26.83
CA VAL A 747 1.63 32.23 -27.07
C VAL A 747 1.64 30.74 -27.42
N THR A 748 0.50 30.05 -27.29
CA THR A 748 0.38 28.61 -27.52
C THR A 748 0.72 28.23 -28.97
N LYS A 749 1.48 27.16 -29.12
CA LYS A 749 1.75 26.51 -30.39
C LYS A 749 1.07 25.15 -30.46
N VAL A 750 0.48 24.84 -31.62
CA VAL A 750 -0.09 23.54 -31.93
C VAL A 750 1.01 22.64 -32.49
N SER A 751 1.26 21.52 -31.83
CA SER A 751 2.20 20.51 -32.34
C SER A 751 1.58 19.79 -33.53
N CYS A 752 2.36 19.60 -34.60
CA CYS A 752 2.01 18.84 -35.78
C CYS A 752 3.21 17.95 -36.12
N GLY A 753 3.17 16.68 -35.70
CA GLY A 753 4.34 15.80 -35.82
C GLY A 753 5.56 16.33 -35.04
N PRO A 754 6.74 16.44 -35.66
CA PRO A 754 7.96 16.94 -35.02
C PRO A 754 8.10 18.46 -35.07
N THR A 755 7.15 19.19 -35.64
CA THR A 755 7.15 20.66 -35.69
C THR A 755 5.94 21.25 -34.96
N SER A 756 5.90 22.57 -34.79
CA SER A 756 4.79 23.28 -34.15
C SER A 756 4.59 24.67 -34.74
N PHE A 757 3.33 25.10 -34.81
CA PHE A 757 2.92 26.38 -35.39
C PHE A 757 2.10 27.18 -34.39
N LYS A 758 2.16 28.52 -34.43
CA LYS A 758 1.22 29.31 -33.63
C LYS A 758 -0.20 29.08 -34.14
N TRP A 759 -1.16 28.94 -33.24
CA TRP A 759 -2.54 28.62 -33.66
C TRP A 759 -3.16 29.73 -34.52
N GLN A 760 -2.78 30.99 -34.28
CA GLN A 760 -3.25 32.13 -35.09
C GLN A 760 -2.71 32.07 -36.52
N GLU A 761 -1.44 31.65 -36.70
CA GLU A 761 -0.81 31.47 -38.01
C GLU A 761 -1.50 30.37 -38.82
N LEU A 762 -1.97 29.30 -38.15
CA LEU A 762 -2.72 28.22 -38.79
C LEU A 762 -4.09 28.69 -39.31
N LEU A 763 -4.77 29.57 -38.59
CA LEU A 763 -6.10 30.08 -38.97
C LEU A 763 -6.06 31.33 -39.85
N ASN A 764 -4.86 31.87 -40.16
CA ASN A 764 -4.69 33.20 -40.76
C ASN A 764 -5.40 34.32 -39.97
N SER A 765 -5.60 34.15 -38.66
CA SER A 765 -6.12 35.21 -37.81
C SER A 765 -4.95 36.11 -37.40
N LYS A 766 -5.02 37.41 -37.73
CA LYS A 766 -4.04 38.40 -37.25
C LYS A 766 -4.26 38.74 -35.79
#